data_AF-A0A7V4IFK2-F1
#
_entry.id   AF-A0A7V4IFK2-F1
#
_cell.length_a   1.000
_cell.length_b   1.000
_cell.length_c   1.000
_cell.angle_alpha   90.00
_cell.angle_beta   90.00
_cell.angle_gamma   90.00
#
_symmetry.space_group_name_H-M   'P 1'
#
loop_
_entity.id
_entity.type
_entity.pdbx_description
1 polymer ?
#
loop_
_entity_poly.entity_id
_entity_poly.type
_entity_poly.pdbx_seq_one_letter_code
_entity_poly.pdbx_strand_id
1 'polypeptide(L)'
;MNDFWQIIRRVAWGLAAAVGVAAGMARADEFSVEDFGARADGVATNTGAIQAAIDAAAAAGGGRVVLGPGVYLSGALFLKSNVRLHFAAGAEVRAIQDDALYPDRPTRVAGIEMAWPSALVNVYQQTNVAITGRGVIDGNGEYWWRKFWGTDGKGGMLQEYRDRDLRWAVDYDCKRVRALAVFDSRDITIRDVTINRSGFWSLTVTYSERVTVDGVTIRANLGGFGPSSDGIDIDSSRDVLVQNCDIDCNDDNICLKAGRDWDGLRVNRPTENIVIRDCITRAGHGMLTLGSETSGGIRNVEVSGLQARGTHNGIRFKSARVRGGVVENIVLRDIDMEGVANPIHMELNWYPSYSYPKLPPDVDPANVPPHWTTLTRQVEPPERGIPEFRNIVISNLTARGARQAIYANAYPEKPLRDVRLEHVRITARQAGSLANVADWTMREVVLATSDGRELRLTNVMRVQPPEIRLAEGRERVADKEAAGSGSAFLLGLGGNGGDGEPALRRSPTLFLIGDSTVRNGSGQGEGGLHGWGQFLGDHFSPGFRIENRALGGRSSRTFLTEGLWARVLADLRPGDCLLIQFGHNDGGPVDEGRARASLRGTGPETRSITNRATGATETVRTYGAYLRQYVADARAKGAMPILLSPVPRNRWENGRVLRADADYAQWAADVAREMGAPFIDLNERVAAEYERLGAARVAEAFFPPNDATHTTRTGAEHTARLVAQALRELPDSPLAAHLLPPGAAPAHAP
;
A
#
# COMPACT_ATOMS: atom_id res chain seq x y z
N MET A 1 -9.67 1.36 -35.43
CA MET A 1 -10.04 0.07 -34.80
C MET A 1 -9.50 -1.15 -35.57
N ASN A 2 -9.55 -1.19 -36.91
CA ASN A 2 -8.99 -2.31 -37.68
C ASN A 2 -7.48 -2.53 -37.49
N ASP A 3 -6.67 -1.46 -37.48
CA ASP A 3 -5.20 -1.58 -37.33
C ASP A 3 -4.79 -2.06 -35.93
N PHE A 4 -5.49 -1.61 -34.87
CA PHE A 4 -5.27 -2.08 -33.50
C PHE A 4 -5.44 -3.60 -33.40
N TRP A 5 -6.56 -4.14 -33.87
CA TRP A 5 -6.81 -5.58 -33.79
C TRP A 5 -5.87 -6.41 -34.66
N GLN A 6 -5.39 -5.86 -35.78
CA GLN A 6 -4.36 -6.51 -36.60
C GLN A 6 -3.01 -6.57 -35.87
N ILE A 7 -2.59 -5.48 -35.23
CA ILE A 7 -1.36 -5.42 -34.42
C ILE A 7 -1.45 -6.40 -33.25
N ILE A 8 -2.54 -6.37 -32.48
CA ILE A 8 -2.76 -7.25 -31.34
C ILE A 8 -2.79 -8.72 -31.76
N ARG A 9 -3.47 -9.07 -32.86
CA ARG A 9 -3.43 -10.43 -33.42
C ARG A 9 -2.01 -10.85 -33.79
N ARG A 10 -1.21 -9.96 -34.39
CA ARG A 10 0.19 -10.28 -34.72
C ARG A 10 1.03 -10.57 -33.47
N VAL A 11 0.85 -9.82 -32.39
CA VAL A 11 1.55 -10.10 -31.12
C VAL A 11 1.09 -11.43 -30.55
N ALA A 12 -0.22 -11.63 -30.39
CA ALA A 12 -0.78 -12.84 -29.79
C ALA A 12 -0.47 -14.12 -30.59
N TRP A 13 -0.56 -14.07 -31.93
CA TRP A 13 -0.30 -15.23 -32.79
C TRP A 13 1.19 -15.41 -33.12
N GLY A 14 1.93 -14.33 -33.37
CA GLY A 14 3.35 -14.38 -33.73
C GLY A 14 4.22 -14.88 -32.57
N LEU A 15 3.91 -14.48 -31.34
CA LEU A 15 4.65 -14.92 -30.16
C LEU A 15 4.19 -16.30 -29.66
N ALA A 16 2.89 -16.61 -29.72
CA ALA A 16 2.41 -17.98 -29.43
C ALA A 16 2.94 -19.02 -30.45
N ALA A 17 3.13 -18.62 -31.73
CA ALA A 17 3.78 -19.46 -32.72
C ALA A 17 5.28 -19.63 -32.46
N ALA A 18 5.98 -18.59 -31.98
CA ALA A 18 7.40 -18.70 -31.57
C ALA A 18 7.58 -19.69 -30.39
N VAL A 19 6.61 -19.75 -29.48
CA VAL A 19 6.54 -20.79 -28.44
C VAL A 19 6.39 -22.20 -29.02
N GLY A 20 5.68 -22.35 -30.15
CA GLY A 20 5.56 -23.61 -30.90
C GLY A 20 6.80 -23.96 -31.74
N VAL A 21 7.52 -22.97 -32.26
CA VAL A 21 8.73 -23.16 -33.08
C VAL A 21 9.97 -23.52 -32.25
N ALA A 22 9.93 -23.35 -30.92
CA ALA A 22 10.94 -23.93 -30.02
C ALA A 22 11.02 -25.48 -30.10
N ALA A 23 10.00 -26.15 -30.65
CA ALA A 23 10.01 -27.59 -30.91
C ALA A 23 10.74 -27.99 -32.21
N GLY A 24 11.17 -27.03 -33.03
CA GLY A 24 11.71 -27.25 -34.37
C GLY A 24 13.12 -26.69 -34.59
N MET A 25 14.08 -27.04 -33.74
CA MET A 25 15.51 -26.94 -34.06
C MET A 25 16.20 -28.24 -33.68
N ALA A 26 17.12 -28.69 -34.53
CA ALA A 26 17.96 -29.87 -34.35
C ALA A 26 18.50 -29.96 -32.91
N ARG A 27 18.62 -31.19 -32.39
CA ARG A 27 19.11 -31.57 -31.06
C ARG A 27 20.14 -30.56 -30.55
N ALA A 28 19.71 -29.58 -29.76
CA ALA A 28 20.60 -28.56 -29.24
C ALA A 28 21.62 -29.24 -28.33
N ASP A 29 22.91 -28.93 -28.47
CA ASP A 29 23.92 -29.41 -27.55
C ASP A 29 23.54 -28.98 -26.12
N GLU A 30 23.54 -29.94 -25.20
CA GLU A 30 23.23 -29.72 -23.79
C GLU A 30 24.52 -29.51 -23.01
N PHE A 31 24.52 -28.46 -22.18
CA PHE A 31 25.65 -28.06 -21.35
C PHE A 31 25.21 -28.13 -19.88
N SER A 32 25.55 -29.22 -19.18
CA SER A 32 25.26 -29.34 -17.74
C SER A 32 26.19 -28.43 -16.97
N VAL A 33 25.70 -27.61 -16.04
CA VAL A 33 26.55 -26.70 -15.26
C VAL A 33 27.56 -27.45 -14.37
N GLU A 34 27.26 -28.69 -14.00
CA GLU A 34 28.11 -29.59 -13.22
C GLU A 34 29.37 -30.01 -13.98
N ASP A 35 29.30 -30.15 -15.31
CA ASP A 35 30.46 -30.45 -16.16
C ASP A 35 31.46 -29.28 -16.17
N PHE A 36 31.00 -28.09 -15.79
CA PHE A 36 31.80 -26.88 -15.61
C PHE A 36 32.17 -26.64 -14.14
N GLY A 37 31.91 -27.62 -13.26
CA GLY A 37 32.31 -27.60 -11.85
C GLY A 37 31.30 -26.97 -10.89
N ALA A 38 30.05 -26.72 -11.33
CA ALA A 38 29.00 -26.25 -10.44
C ALA A 38 28.64 -27.34 -9.41
N ARG A 39 28.30 -26.92 -8.18
CA ARG A 39 27.88 -27.77 -7.07
C ARG A 39 26.58 -27.23 -6.47
N ALA A 40 25.53 -28.05 -6.55
CA ALA A 40 24.18 -27.70 -6.11
C ALA A 40 23.94 -27.94 -4.61
N ASP A 41 24.94 -27.66 -3.76
CA ASP A 41 24.95 -28.00 -2.33
C ASP A 41 24.42 -26.89 -1.41
N GLY A 42 24.04 -25.73 -1.97
CA GLY A 42 23.59 -24.57 -1.22
C GLY A 42 24.68 -23.83 -0.44
N VAL A 43 25.96 -24.16 -0.69
CA VAL A 43 27.12 -23.59 0.00
C VAL A 43 28.14 -23.04 -0.98
N ALA A 44 28.45 -23.76 -2.05
CA ALA A 44 29.44 -23.36 -3.04
C ALA A 44 28.97 -22.14 -3.85
N THR A 45 29.90 -21.21 -4.14
CA THR A 45 29.67 -20.14 -5.11
C THR A 45 29.80 -20.70 -6.52
N ASN A 46 28.71 -20.61 -7.29
CA ASN A 46 28.56 -21.23 -8.60
C ASN A 46 28.64 -20.24 -9.77
N THR A 47 28.76 -18.94 -9.50
CA THR A 47 28.72 -17.88 -10.52
C THR A 47 29.65 -18.17 -11.70
N GLY A 48 30.91 -18.52 -11.43
CA GLY A 48 31.90 -18.79 -12.47
C GLY A 48 31.60 -20.06 -13.29
N ALA A 49 31.18 -21.14 -12.63
CA ALA A 49 30.87 -22.41 -13.29
C ALA A 49 29.63 -22.29 -14.19
N ILE A 50 28.56 -21.66 -13.69
CA ILE A 50 27.33 -21.45 -14.47
C ILE A 50 27.62 -20.51 -15.66
N GLN A 51 28.37 -19.43 -15.44
CA GLN A 51 28.73 -18.50 -16.52
C GLN A 51 29.61 -19.20 -17.58
N ALA A 52 30.55 -20.06 -17.18
CA ALA A 52 31.37 -20.82 -18.13
C ALA A 52 30.52 -21.75 -19.01
N ALA A 53 29.49 -22.41 -18.45
CA ALA A 53 28.56 -23.23 -19.23
C ALA A 53 27.76 -22.38 -20.24
N ILE A 54 27.29 -21.19 -19.83
CA ILE A 54 26.61 -20.22 -20.71
C ILE A 54 27.52 -19.76 -21.85
N ASP A 55 28.76 -19.40 -21.53
CA ASP A 55 29.72 -18.90 -22.51
C ASP A 55 30.13 -20.01 -23.49
N ALA A 56 30.29 -21.26 -23.02
CA ALA A 56 30.57 -22.41 -23.87
C ALA A 56 29.41 -22.71 -24.83
N ALA A 57 28.17 -22.68 -24.35
CA ALA A 57 26.99 -22.85 -25.20
C ALA A 57 26.91 -21.75 -26.27
N ALA A 58 27.20 -20.50 -25.91
CA ALA A 58 27.23 -19.39 -26.86
C ALA A 58 28.34 -19.55 -27.91
N ALA A 59 29.54 -19.97 -27.49
CA ALA A 59 30.67 -20.21 -28.39
C ALA A 59 30.42 -21.36 -29.39
N ALA A 60 29.58 -22.33 -29.02
CA ALA A 60 29.11 -23.39 -29.91
C ALA A 60 28.02 -22.93 -30.91
N GLY A 61 27.62 -21.65 -30.88
CA GLY A 61 26.56 -21.09 -31.73
C GLY A 61 25.17 -21.08 -31.09
N GLY A 62 25.06 -21.52 -29.84
CA GLY A 62 23.82 -21.68 -29.09
C GLY A 62 23.75 -23.05 -28.43
N GLY A 63 22.81 -23.22 -27.50
CA GLY A 63 22.70 -24.48 -26.76
C GLY A 63 21.75 -24.39 -25.58
N ARG A 64 21.50 -25.53 -24.95
CA ARG A 64 20.69 -25.60 -23.72
C ARG A 64 21.62 -25.80 -22.53
N VAL A 65 21.72 -24.78 -21.68
CA VAL A 65 22.44 -24.87 -20.41
C VAL A 65 21.49 -25.41 -19.36
N VAL A 66 21.83 -26.52 -18.71
CA VAL A 66 20.94 -27.23 -17.79
C VAL A 66 21.46 -27.11 -16.37
N LEU A 67 20.60 -26.66 -15.45
CA LEU A 67 20.80 -26.78 -14.01
C LEU A 67 20.03 -28.00 -13.49
N GLY A 68 20.74 -28.94 -12.87
CA GLY A 68 20.15 -30.08 -12.17
C GLY A 68 19.47 -29.70 -10.85
N PRO A 69 18.83 -30.66 -10.16
CA PRO A 69 18.22 -30.42 -8.86
C PRO A 69 19.25 -30.02 -7.79
N GLY A 70 18.87 -29.09 -6.91
CA GLY A 70 19.72 -28.59 -5.81
C GLY A 70 19.80 -27.07 -5.81
N VAL A 71 20.59 -26.51 -4.89
CA VAL A 71 20.69 -25.06 -4.68
C VAL A 71 22.06 -24.56 -5.13
N TYR A 72 22.09 -23.67 -6.10
CA TYR A 72 23.30 -23.03 -6.61
C TYR A 72 23.34 -21.58 -6.11
N LEU A 73 24.26 -21.27 -5.19
CA LEU A 73 24.50 -19.89 -4.80
C LEU A 73 25.22 -19.14 -5.93
N SER A 74 24.72 -18.00 -6.35
CA SER A 74 25.32 -17.23 -7.44
C SER A 74 25.22 -15.71 -7.23
N GLY A 75 26.20 -15.00 -7.80
CA GLY A 75 26.09 -13.59 -8.16
C GLY A 75 25.42 -13.43 -9.54
N ALA A 76 25.61 -12.27 -10.17
CA ALA A 76 25.01 -11.97 -11.47
C ALA A 76 25.44 -12.94 -12.58
N LEU A 77 24.45 -13.53 -13.25
CA LEU A 77 24.62 -14.34 -14.46
C LEU A 77 24.17 -13.54 -15.69
N PHE A 78 24.93 -13.64 -16.78
CA PHE A 78 24.65 -12.97 -18.05
C PHE A 78 24.45 -13.98 -19.16
N LEU A 79 23.19 -14.13 -19.58
CA LEU A 79 22.85 -14.95 -20.73
C LEU A 79 23.37 -14.32 -22.02
N LYS A 80 23.54 -15.16 -23.04
CA LYS A 80 24.07 -14.82 -24.36
C LYS A 80 23.10 -15.23 -25.44
N SER A 81 23.22 -14.61 -26.61
CA SER A 81 22.36 -14.91 -27.76
C SER A 81 22.36 -16.40 -28.11
N ASN A 82 21.21 -16.93 -28.50
CA ASN A 82 20.97 -18.35 -28.82
C ASN A 82 21.11 -19.35 -27.64
N VAL A 83 21.28 -18.87 -26.41
CA VAL A 83 21.37 -19.73 -25.22
C VAL A 83 19.99 -19.91 -24.58
N ARG A 84 19.69 -21.15 -24.19
CA ARG A 84 18.52 -21.52 -23.40
C ARG A 84 18.96 -21.97 -22.01
N LEU A 85 18.75 -21.16 -20.99
CA LEU A 85 18.95 -21.56 -19.60
C LEU A 85 17.74 -22.36 -19.13
N HIS A 86 17.97 -23.61 -18.72
CA HIS A 86 16.92 -24.54 -18.32
C HIS A 86 17.11 -25.00 -16.88
N PHE A 87 16.09 -24.77 -16.07
CA PHE A 87 16.02 -25.20 -14.68
C PHE A 87 15.25 -26.51 -14.59
N ALA A 88 15.94 -27.61 -14.26
CA ALA A 88 15.26 -28.86 -13.95
C ALA A 88 14.32 -28.67 -12.73
N ALA A 89 13.33 -29.57 -12.59
CA ALA A 89 12.50 -29.58 -11.39
C ALA A 89 13.39 -29.78 -10.14
N GLY A 90 13.22 -28.90 -9.13
CA GLY A 90 14.05 -28.91 -7.93
C GLY A 90 15.39 -28.16 -8.05
N ALA A 91 15.71 -27.57 -9.20
CA ALA A 91 16.84 -26.66 -9.34
C ALA A 91 16.50 -25.27 -8.75
N GLU A 92 17.42 -24.67 -8.01
CA GLU A 92 17.28 -23.31 -7.49
C GLU A 92 18.60 -22.54 -7.70
N VAL A 93 18.55 -21.40 -8.37
CA VAL A 93 19.65 -20.41 -8.32
C VAL A 93 19.28 -19.37 -7.28
N ARG A 94 20.08 -19.27 -6.22
CA ARG A 94 19.85 -18.36 -5.09
C ARG A 94 20.89 -17.25 -5.06
N ALA A 95 20.43 -16.01 -4.93
CA ALA A 95 21.29 -14.84 -4.84
C ALA A 95 22.19 -14.91 -3.60
N ILE A 96 23.48 -14.65 -3.79
CA ILE A 96 24.40 -14.34 -2.70
C ILE A 96 24.14 -12.90 -2.25
N GLN A 97 24.01 -12.67 -0.95
CA GLN A 97 23.74 -11.35 -0.37
C GLN A 97 25.03 -10.52 -0.24
N ASP A 98 25.60 -10.14 -1.38
CA ASP A 98 26.80 -9.31 -1.50
C ASP A 98 26.68 -8.37 -2.70
N ASP A 99 26.58 -7.07 -2.44
CA ASP A 99 26.46 -6.04 -3.48
C ASP A 99 27.60 -6.10 -4.53
N ALA A 100 28.82 -6.56 -4.14
CA ALA A 100 29.97 -6.63 -5.04
C ALA A 100 29.81 -7.67 -6.17
N LEU A 101 28.93 -8.65 -6.00
CA LEU A 101 28.68 -9.71 -6.99
C LEU A 101 27.67 -9.30 -8.08
N TYR A 102 27.17 -8.06 -8.02
CA TYR A 102 26.18 -7.52 -8.96
C TYR A 102 26.69 -6.21 -9.54
N PRO A 103 27.63 -6.26 -10.50
CA PRO A 103 28.25 -5.05 -11.04
C PRO A 103 27.21 -4.12 -11.66
N ASP A 104 27.42 -2.82 -11.51
CA ASP A 104 26.55 -1.82 -12.12
C ASP A 104 26.57 -1.91 -13.66
N ARG A 105 25.40 -1.75 -14.27
CA ARG A 105 25.23 -1.61 -15.72
C ARG A 105 24.31 -0.44 -16.05
N PRO A 106 24.51 0.24 -17.20
CA PRO A 106 23.51 1.17 -17.72
C PRO A 106 22.16 0.47 -17.85
N THR A 107 21.12 1.05 -17.26
CA THR A 107 19.77 0.51 -17.30
C THR A 107 18.75 1.61 -17.03
N ARG A 108 17.50 1.23 -16.77
CA ARG A 108 16.45 2.13 -16.30
C ARG A 108 15.97 1.75 -14.90
N VAL A 109 15.81 2.73 -14.02
CA VAL A 109 15.32 2.55 -12.64
C VAL A 109 14.27 3.62 -12.38
N ALA A 110 13.09 3.20 -11.89
CA ALA A 110 11.93 4.06 -11.65
C ALA A 110 11.69 5.14 -12.74
N GLY A 111 11.96 4.79 -14.00
CA GLY A 111 11.72 5.60 -15.19
C GLY A 111 12.84 6.54 -15.65
N ILE A 112 14.01 6.58 -15.00
CA ILE A 112 15.18 7.34 -15.49
C ILE A 112 16.32 6.40 -15.92
N GLU A 113 17.09 6.79 -16.94
CA GLU A 113 18.31 6.09 -17.34
C GLU A 113 19.44 6.34 -16.34
N MET A 114 20.03 5.28 -15.78
CA MET A 114 21.16 5.37 -14.85
C MET A 114 21.93 4.05 -14.75
N ALA A 115 23.09 4.06 -14.10
CA ALA A 115 23.78 2.83 -13.72
C ALA A 115 23.13 2.22 -12.46
N TRP A 116 22.89 0.90 -12.47
CA TRP A 116 22.30 0.17 -11.36
C TRP A 116 22.88 -1.25 -11.27
N PRO A 117 22.89 -1.89 -10.09
CA PRO A 117 23.35 -3.28 -9.96
C PRO A 117 22.63 -4.20 -10.92
N SER A 118 23.39 -5.12 -11.52
CA SER A 118 22.84 -6.19 -12.35
C SER A 118 21.87 -7.07 -11.54
N ALA A 119 20.95 -7.73 -12.23
CA ALA A 119 20.07 -8.72 -11.60
C ALA A 119 20.84 -10.01 -11.27
N LEU A 120 20.20 -10.95 -10.56
CA LEU A 120 20.72 -12.31 -10.42
C LEU A 120 20.82 -13.01 -11.79
N VAL A 121 19.80 -12.89 -12.64
CA VAL A 121 19.80 -13.38 -14.03
C VAL A 121 19.56 -12.23 -14.99
N ASN A 122 20.43 -12.08 -15.99
CA ASN A 122 20.40 -10.96 -16.93
C ASN A 122 20.36 -11.45 -18.38
N VAL A 123 19.43 -10.90 -19.16
CA VAL A 123 19.46 -10.90 -20.62
C VAL A 123 19.71 -9.47 -21.06
N TYR A 124 20.96 -9.16 -21.37
CA TYR A 124 21.39 -7.77 -21.60
C TYR A 124 21.97 -7.64 -23.01
N GLN A 125 21.27 -6.93 -23.88
CA GLN A 125 21.64 -6.73 -25.29
C GLN A 125 21.83 -8.04 -26.05
N GLN A 126 20.90 -8.98 -25.88
CA GLN A 126 20.95 -10.30 -26.51
C GLN A 126 19.74 -10.57 -27.39
N THR A 127 19.87 -11.55 -28.28
CA THR A 127 18.78 -12.01 -29.15
C THR A 127 18.58 -13.52 -29.02
N ASN A 128 17.33 -13.98 -29.11
CA ASN A 128 16.98 -15.41 -29.13
C ASN A 128 17.46 -16.14 -27.86
N VAL A 129 16.96 -15.71 -26.70
CA VAL A 129 17.32 -16.29 -25.39
C VAL A 129 16.08 -16.87 -24.72
N ALA A 130 16.23 -18.04 -24.09
CA ALA A 130 15.15 -18.64 -23.32
C ALA A 130 15.56 -18.94 -21.88
N ILE A 131 14.65 -18.70 -20.94
CA ILE A 131 14.75 -19.09 -19.53
C ILE A 131 13.54 -19.99 -19.26
N THR A 132 13.78 -21.27 -18.99
CA THR A 132 12.71 -22.28 -19.00
C THR A 132 12.83 -23.28 -17.87
N GLY A 133 11.77 -24.04 -17.62
CA GLY A 133 11.76 -25.17 -16.70
C GLY A 133 11.09 -24.84 -15.37
N ARG A 134 11.01 -25.81 -14.47
CA ARG A 134 10.19 -25.74 -13.24
C ARG A 134 11.01 -25.50 -11.98
N GLY A 135 12.21 -24.94 -12.12
CA GLY A 135 13.03 -24.53 -10.99
C GLY A 135 12.79 -23.09 -10.54
N VAL A 136 13.65 -22.63 -9.64
CA VAL A 136 13.47 -21.40 -8.88
C VAL A 136 14.63 -20.42 -9.13
N ILE A 137 14.30 -19.16 -9.39
CA ILE A 137 15.21 -18.01 -9.29
C ILE A 137 14.88 -17.33 -7.97
N ASP A 138 15.73 -17.52 -6.97
CA ASP A 138 15.52 -16.96 -5.63
C ASP A 138 16.42 -15.75 -5.41
N GLY A 139 15.81 -14.57 -5.33
CA GLY A 139 16.52 -13.31 -5.12
C GLY A 139 17.10 -13.15 -3.73
N ASN A 140 16.80 -14.03 -2.77
CA ASN A 140 17.27 -13.98 -1.38
C ASN A 140 17.20 -12.57 -0.76
N GLY A 141 16.06 -11.90 -0.97
CA GLY A 141 15.90 -10.45 -0.95
C GLY A 141 16.12 -9.74 0.39
N GLU A 142 16.08 -10.46 1.51
CA GLU A 142 16.01 -9.89 2.86
C GLU A 142 17.12 -8.87 3.16
N TYR A 143 18.34 -9.13 2.70
CA TYR A 143 19.47 -8.20 2.82
C TYR A 143 19.15 -6.82 2.22
N TRP A 144 18.63 -6.79 1.00
CA TRP A 144 18.25 -5.55 0.31
C TRP A 144 16.98 -4.91 0.87
N TRP A 145 16.05 -5.71 1.41
CA TRP A 145 14.86 -5.18 2.08
C TRP A 145 15.23 -4.43 3.35
N ARG A 146 16.11 -5.01 4.18
CA ARG A 146 16.61 -4.38 5.42
C ARG A 146 17.43 -3.11 5.13
N LYS A 147 18.16 -3.06 4.01
CA LYS A 147 18.84 -1.84 3.56
C LYS A 147 17.86 -0.66 3.40
N PHE A 148 16.67 -0.92 2.86
CA PHE A 148 15.67 0.11 2.59
C PHE A 148 14.77 0.40 3.81
N TRP A 149 14.22 -0.64 4.46
CA TRP A 149 13.27 -0.51 5.57
C TRP A 149 13.88 -0.51 6.97
N GLY A 150 15.17 -0.86 7.10
CA GLY A 150 15.74 -1.23 8.40
C GLY A 150 15.31 -2.62 8.85
N THR A 151 15.87 -3.10 9.95
CA THR A 151 15.56 -4.43 10.51
C THR A 151 14.19 -4.51 11.17
N ASP A 152 13.60 -3.36 11.55
CA ASP A 152 12.31 -3.25 12.23
C ASP A 152 11.16 -2.80 11.32
N GLY A 153 11.44 -2.61 10.02
CA GLY A 153 10.46 -2.12 9.04
C GLY A 153 10.20 -0.60 9.09
N LYS A 154 10.94 0.15 9.91
CA LYS A 154 10.68 1.58 10.16
C LYS A 154 11.91 2.48 10.07
N GLY A 155 13.09 1.89 9.89
CA GLY A 155 14.35 2.60 9.75
C GLY A 155 14.87 2.52 8.31
N GLY A 156 16.15 2.19 8.21
CA GLY A 156 16.88 2.06 6.94
C GLY A 156 16.96 3.37 6.17
N MET A 157 17.40 3.26 4.92
CA MET A 157 17.57 4.43 4.06
C MET A 157 16.27 5.20 3.84
N LEU A 158 15.10 4.55 3.86
CA LEU A 158 13.83 5.28 3.72
C LEU A 158 13.66 6.33 4.82
N GLN A 159 13.82 5.94 6.08
CA GLN A 159 13.59 6.85 7.19
C GLN A 159 14.63 7.97 7.22
N GLU A 160 15.91 7.63 7.01
CA GLU A 160 17.00 8.59 6.89
C GLU A 160 16.75 9.64 5.79
N TYR A 161 16.20 9.22 4.66
CA TYR A 161 15.88 10.12 3.55
C TYR A 161 14.62 10.94 3.81
N ARG A 162 13.61 10.38 4.49
CA ARG A 162 12.42 11.14 4.89
C ARG A 162 12.76 12.27 5.85
N ASP A 163 13.65 12.02 6.80
CA ASP A 163 14.08 13.03 7.79
C ASP A 163 14.82 14.22 7.15
N ARG A 164 15.31 14.04 5.91
CA ARG A 164 16.00 15.04 5.10
C ARG A 164 15.15 15.62 3.98
N ASP A 165 13.85 15.31 3.92
CA ASP A 165 12.93 15.69 2.82
C ASP A 165 13.36 15.16 1.42
N LEU A 166 13.96 13.97 1.41
CA LEU A 166 14.51 13.31 0.21
C LEU A 166 13.77 12.02 -0.15
N ARG A 167 12.49 11.87 0.24
CA ARG A 167 11.70 10.66 -0.11
C ARG A 167 11.70 10.35 -1.61
N TRP A 168 11.79 11.36 -2.46
CA TRP A 168 11.83 11.19 -3.92
C TRP A 168 13.15 10.58 -4.44
N ALA A 169 14.25 10.64 -3.68
CA ALA A 169 15.58 10.20 -4.11
C ALA A 169 15.93 8.77 -3.66
N VAL A 170 15.39 8.30 -2.54
CA VAL A 170 15.84 7.05 -1.90
C VAL A 170 15.75 5.81 -2.80
N ASP A 171 14.76 5.74 -3.70
CA ASP A 171 14.61 4.61 -4.63
C ASP A 171 15.74 4.53 -5.67
N TYR A 172 16.50 5.61 -5.86
CA TYR A 172 17.64 5.72 -6.79
C TYR A 172 19.00 5.68 -6.07
N ASP A 173 19.01 5.84 -4.75
CA ASP A 173 20.22 5.80 -3.93
C ASP A 173 20.36 4.46 -3.19
N CYS A 174 19.25 3.86 -2.77
CA CYS A 174 19.21 2.54 -2.17
C CYS A 174 19.29 1.46 -3.25
N LYS A 175 20.52 1.22 -3.72
CA LYS A 175 20.85 0.15 -4.68
C LYS A 175 20.44 -1.23 -4.15
N ARG A 176 19.59 -1.91 -4.91
CA ARG A 176 18.99 -3.21 -4.61
C ARG A 176 18.97 -4.10 -5.84
N VAL A 177 19.18 -5.40 -5.65
CA VAL A 177 19.31 -6.38 -6.74
C VAL A 177 17.94 -6.90 -7.17
N ARG A 178 17.72 -6.95 -8.49
CA ARG A 178 16.55 -7.56 -9.13
C ARG A 178 16.76 -9.06 -9.28
N ALA A 179 15.69 -9.85 -9.33
CA ALA A 179 15.82 -11.28 -9.59
C ALA A 179 16.12 -11.58 -11.07
N LEU A 180 15.34 -11.01 -12.01
CA LEU A 180 15.49 -11.23 -13.44
C LEU A 180 15.30 -9.95 -14.24
N ALA A 181 16.27 -9.62 -15.10
CA ALA A 181 16.22 -8.44 -15.97
C ALA A 181 16.46 -8.78 -17.44
N VAL A 182 15.56 -8.34 -18.31
CA VAL A 182 15.70 -8.29 -19.76
C VAL A 182 15.87 -6.83 -20.17
N PHE A 183 17.00 -6.49 -20.77
CA PHE A 183 17.33 -5.12 -21.13
C PHE A 183 17.82 -5.06 -22.58
N ASP A 184 17.20 -4.17 -23.36
CA ASP A 184 17.58 -3.86 -24.76
C ASP A 184 17.79 -5.12 -25.62
N SER A 185 16.88 -6.08 -25.46
CA SER A 185 17.02 -7.44 -26.01
C SER A 185 15.81 -7.82 -26.87
N ARG A 186 15.94 -8.91 -27.63
CA ARG A 186 14.94 -9.30 -28.62
C ARG A 186 14.73 -10.81 -28.71
N ASP A 187 13.52 -11.26 -29.02
CA ASP A 187 13.19 -12.69 -29.16
C ASP A 187 13.46 -13.45 -27.86
N ILE A 188 12.80 -13.06 -26.78
CA ILE A 188 13.04 -13.57 -25.44
C ILE A 188 11.86 -14.41 -24.97
N THR A 189 12.13 -15.59 -24.41
CA THR A 189 11.11 -16.45 -23.79
C THR A 189 11.46 -16.72 -22.33
N ILE A 190 10.53 -16.45 -21.43
CA ILE A 190 10.62 -16.79 -20.01
C ILE A 190 9.42 -17.67 -19.68
N ARG A 191 9.66 -18.92 -19.27
CA ARG A 191 8.60 -19.91 -19.20
C ARG A 191 8.71 -20.86 -18.00
N ASP A 192 7.58 -21.08 -17.32
CA ASP A 192 7.36 -22.08 -16.25
C ASP A 192 8.20 -21.92 -14.96
N VAL A 193 9.15 -20.98 -14.93
CA VAL A 193 10.04 -20.76 -13.77
C VAL A 193 9.30 -20.08 -12.62
N THR A 194 9.80 -20.28 -11.41
CA THR A 194 9.36 -19.56 -10.21
C THR A 194 10.38 -18.49 -9.83
N ILE A 195 9.92 -17.28 -9.48
CA ILE A 195 10.75 -16.18 -8.98
C ILE A 195 10.35 -15.89 -7.53
N ASN A 196 11.29 -16.05 -6.61
CA ASN A 196 11.07 -15.88 -5.17
C ASN A 196 11.92 -14.73 -4.62
N ARG A 197 11.41 -14.08 -3.57
CA ARG A 197 12.20 -13.21 -2.68
C ARG A 197 13.10 -12.19 -3.41
N SER A 198 12.59 -11.48 -4.41
CA SER A 198 13.40 -10.49 -5.13
C SER A 198 13.85 -9.36 -4.20
N GLY A 199 15.09 -8.88 -4.32
CA GLY A 199 15.59 -7.73 -3.54
C GLY A 199 14.96 -6.39 -3.94
N PHE A 200 14.42 -6.31 -5.16
CA PHE A 200 13.73 -5.16 -5.75
C PHE A 200 12.64 -5.68 -6.72
N TRP A 201 12.48 -5.09 -7.91
CA TRP A 201 11.59 -5.62 -8.95
C TRP A 201 11.93 -7.07 -9.34
N SER A 202 10.91 -7.89 -9.55
CA SER A 202 11.08 -9.34 -9.73
C SER A 202 11.48 -9.69 -11.17
N LEU A 203 10.68 -9.30 -12.16
CA LEU A 203 10.96 -9.46 -13.58
C LEU A 203 10.80 -8.12 -14.31
N THR A 204 11.88 -7.60 -14.89
CA THR A 204 11.83 -6.36 -15.67
C THR A 204 12.13 -6.60 -17.14
N VAL A 205 11.29 -6.09 -18.03
CA VAL A 205 11.45 -6.07 -19.48
C VAL A 205 11.57 -4.63 -19.94
N THR A 206 12.79 -4.20 -20.23
CA THR A 206 13.11 -2.81 -20.54
C THR A 206 13.72 -2.70 -21.93
N TYR A 207 13.28 -1.74 -22.74
CA TYR A 207 13.81 -1.48 -24.08
C TYR A 207 13.82 -2.68 -25.03
N SER A 208 12.98 -3.68 -24.77
CA SER A 208 13.05 -4.97 -25.42
C SER A 208 11.91 -5.19 -26.41
N GLU A 209 12.08 -6.14 -27.31
CA GLU A 209 11.13 -6.41 -28.40
C GLU A 209 10.85 -7.92 -28.54
N ARG A 210 9.60 -8.32 -28.76
CA ARG A 210 9.21 -9.73 -28.93
C ARG A 210 9.62 -10.57 -27.73
N VAL A 211 8.95 -10.29 -26.61
CA VAL A 211 9.18 -10.96 -25.32
C VAL A 211 7.94 -11.73 -24.92
N THR A 212 8.11 -13.01 -24.56
CA THR A 212 7.05 -13.87 -24.04
C THR A 212 7.35 -14.26 -22.60
N VAL A 213 6.39 -14.04 -21.71
CA VAL A 213 6.39 -14.51 -20.33
C VAL A 213 5.19 -15.43 -20.17
N ASP A 214 5.42 -16.72 -19.92
CA ASP A 214 4.37 -17.75 -19.94
C ASP A 214 4.49 -18.70 -18.73
N GLY A 215 3.44 -18.83 -17.92
CA GLY A 215 3.43 -19.81 -16.84
C GLY A 215 4.35 -19.46 -15.66
N VAL A 216 4.84 -18.21 -15.58
CA VAL A 216 5.76 -17.78 -14.52
C VAL A 216 5.01 -17.59 -13.21
N THR A 217 5.57 -18.15 -12.13
CA THR A 217 5.07 -17.92 -10.77
C THR A 217 5.97 -16.92 -10.05
N ILE A 218 5.40 -15.88 -9.44
CA ILE A 218 6.14 -14.91 -8.63
C ILE A 218 5.63 -14.96 -7.19
N ARG A 219 6.55 -15.13 -6.24
CA ARG A 219 6.32 -14.99 -4.80
C ARG A 219 7.39 -14.07 -4.23
N ALA A 220 7.23 -12.78 -4.49
CA ALA A 220 8.29 -11.81 -4.27
C ALA A 220 8.64 -11.61 -2.79
N ASN A 221 7.74 -11.96 -1.87
CA ASN A 221 7.85 -11.62 -0.44
C ASN A 221 7.75 -12.82 0.50
N LEU A 222 8.08 -14.03 0.06
CA LEU A 222 8.14 -15.18 0.98
C LEU A 222 9.10 -14.90 2.14
N GLY A 223 8.58 -15.00 3.37
CA GLY A 223 9.37 -14.78 4.59
C GLY A 223 9.71 -13.32 4.90
N GLY A 224 9.08 -12.32 4.24
CA GLY A 224 9.31 -10.92 4.58
C GLY A 224 8.44 -9.93 3.79
N PHE A 225 8.90 -8.69 3.68
CA PHE A 225 8.16 -7.59 3.06
C PHE A 225 9.10 -6.71 2.22
N GLY A 226 9.27 -7.09 0.95
CA GLY A 226 10.15 -6.41 0.01
C GLY A 226 9.63 -5.03 -0.41
N PRO A 227 10.44 -3.96 -0.31
CA PRO A 227 10.12 -2.65 -0.85
C PRO A 227 10.19 -2.68 -2.38
N SER A 228 9.18 -2.10 -3.05
CA SER A 228 9.15 -2.00 -4.51
C SER A 228 9.36 -3.38 -5.17
N SER A 229 8.64 -4.38 -4.67
CA SER A 229 8.74 -5.75 -5.13
C SER A 229 7.75 -6.02 -6.25
N ASP A 230 7.68 -5.14 -7.25
CA ASP A 230 6.82 -5.30 -8.42
C ASP A 230 7.00 -6.70 -9.05
N GLY A 231 5.92 -7.26 -9.59
CA GLY A 231 5.92 -8.58 -10.20
C GLY A 231 6.59 -8.54 -11.58
N ILE A 232 5.86 -8.06 -12.58
CA ILE A 232 6.34 -7.94 -13.96
C ILE A 232 6.27 -6.48 -14.40
N ASP A 233 7.42 -5.86 -14.62
CA ASP A 233 7.55 -4.52 -15.17
C ASP A 233 7.88 -4.55 -16.66
N ILE A 234 7.10 -3.86 -17.47
CA ILE A 234 7.37 -3.66 -18.90
C ILE A 234 7.58 -2.17 -19.14
N ASP A 235 8.82 -1.77 -19.42
CA ASP A 235 9.21 -0.37 -19.64
C ASP A 235 9.76 -0.15 -21.05
N SER A 236 9.13 0.77 -21.79
CA SER A 236 9.54 1.22 -23.11
C SER A 236 9.86 0.07 -24.08
N SER A 237 9.08 -1.00 -23.99
CA SER A 237 9.25 -2.25 -24.72
C SER A 237 8.07 -2.50 -25.64
N ARG A 238 8.27 -3.31 -26.68
CA ARG A 238 7.21 -3.56 -27.66
C ARG A 238 7.03 -5.02 -28.03
N ASP A 239 5.83 -5.36 -28.47
CA ASP A 239 5.45 -6.72 -28.86
C ASP A 239 5.72 -7.70 -27.70
N VAL A 240 4.99 -7.54 -26.60
CA VAL A 240 5.17 -8.34 -25.38
C VAL A 240 3.90 -9.12 -25.09
N LEU A 241 4.07 -10.42 -24.83
CA LEU A 241 3.02 -11.34 -24.37
C LEU A 241 3.30 -11.77 -22.93
N VAL A 242 2.35 -11.55 -22.03
CA VAL A 242 2.34 -12.13 -20.67
C VAL A 242 1.11 -13.02 -20.54
N GLN A 243 1.30 -14.28 -20.19
CA GLN A 243 0.17 -15.21 -20.05
C GLN A 243 0.37 -16.30 -19.00
N ASN A 244 -0.74 -16.83 -18.47
CA ASN A 244 -0.75 -17.97 -17.55
C ASN A 244 0.10 -17.77 -16.27
N CYS A 245 0.37 -16.53 -15.87
CA CYS A 245 1.22 -16.24 -14.71
C CYS A 245 0.41 -16.21 -13.41
N ASP A 246 1.04 -16.56 -12.29
CA ASP A 246 0.49 -16.41 -10.93
C ASP A 246 1.43 -15.52 -10.10
N ILE A 247 0.97 -14.33 -9.74
CA ILE A 247 1.82 -13.25 -9.21
C ILE A 247 1.35 -12.83 -7.82
N ASP A 248 2.25 -12.93 -6.84
CA ASP A 248 2.08 -12.43 -5.48
C ASP A 248 3.26 -11.53 -5.09
N CYS A 249 2.95 -10.29 -4.72
CA CYS A 249 3.94 -9.29 -4.42
C CYS A 249 3.44 -8.21 -3.45
N ASN A 250 4.25 -7.17 -3.24
CA ASN A 250 3.96 -6.07 -2.32
C ASN A 250 4.01 -4.70 -3.01
N ASP A 251 4.20 -4.69 -4.33
CA ASP A 251 3.89 -3.55 -5.18
C ASP A 251 2.99 -3.99 -6.35
N ASP A 252 3.04 -3.33 -7.50
CA ASP A 252 2.20 -3.65 -8.65
C ASP A 252 2.50 -5.06 -9.21
N ASN A 253 1.46 -5.86 -9.47
CA ASN A 253 1.62 -7.24 -9.96
C ASN A 253 2.11 -7.25 -11.41
N ILE A 254 1.44 -6.52 -12.30
CA ILE A 254 1.88 -6.28 -13.68
C ILE A 254 1.84 -4.78 -13.93
N CYS A 255 2.99 -4.20 -14.25
CA CYS A 255 3.14 -2.76 -14.43
C CYS A 255 3.68 -2.41 -15.82
N LEU A 256 2.99 -1.49 -16.51
CA LEU A 256 3.45 -0.89 -17.75
C LEU A 256 4.01 0.51 -17.47
N LYS A 257 5.21 0.78 -17.97
CA LYS A 257 5.97 2.02 -17.79
C LYS A 257 6.54 2.48 -19.12
N ALA A 258 6.95 3.72 -19.23
CA ALA A 258 7.56 4.32 -20.41
C ALA A 258 8.46 5.50 -20.03
N GLY A 259 9.18 5.38 -18.91
CA GLY A 259 10.04 6.46 -18.44
C GLY A 259 9.35 7.59 -17.69
N ARG A 260 10.17 8.46 -17.10
CA ARG A 260 9.73 9.45 -16.12
C ARG A 260 10.21 10.87 -16.42
N ASP A 261 9.28 11.81 -16.27
CA ASP A 261 9.49 13.26 -16.31
C ASP A 261 10.32 13.70 -17.52
N TRP A 262 11.23 14.65 -17.32
CA TRP A 262 12.11 15.16 -18.37
C TRP A 262 12.91 14.05 -19.04
N ASP A 263 13.44 13.09 -18.28
CA ASP A 263 14.27 12.01 -18.83
C ASP A 263 13.46 11.06 -19.73
N GLY A 264 12.26 10.71 -19.30
CA GLY A 264 11.32 9.92 -20.09
C GLY A 264 10.88 10.64 -21.36
N LEU A 265 10.66 11.95 -21.31
CA LEU A 265 10.34 12.77 -22.49
C LEU A 265 11.54 13.00 -23.41
N ARG A 266 12.76 12.98 -22.88
CA ARG A 266 14.01 13.00 -23.67
C ARG A 266 14.16 11.69 -24.44
N VAL A 267 14.02 10.55 -23.77
CA VAL A 267 14.12 9.22 -24.37
C VAL A 267 12.97 9.00 -25.37
N ASN A 268 11.75 9.39 -24.99
CA ASN A 268 10.54 9.37 -25.81
C ASN A 268 10.27 8.02 -26.50
N ARG A 269 10.46 6.93 -25.75
CA ARG A 269 10.24 5.56 -26.23
C ARG A 269 8.99 4.98 -25.57
N PRO A 270 7.98 4.54 -26.35
CA PRO A 270 6.73 4.03 -25.79
C PRO A 270 6.85 2.58 -25.32
N THR A 271 5.97 2.19 -24.42
CA THR A 271 5.55 0.79 -24.27
C THR A 271 4.37 0.53 -25.18
N GLU A 272 4.50 -0.38 -26.14
CA GLU A 272 3.45 -0.59 -27.13
C GLU A 272 3.26 -2.03 -27.63
N ASN A 273 2.04 -2.35 -28.04
CA ASN A 273 1.65 -3.67 -28.56
C ASN A 273 1.85 -4.75 -27.49
N ILE A 274 1.07 -4.62 -26.41
CA ILE A 274 1.16 -5.48 -25.24
C ILE A 274 -0.09 -6.34 -25.15
N VAL A 275 0.09 -7.64 -24.95
CA VAL A 275 -0.98 -8.60 -24.69
C VAL A 275 -0.75 -9.25 -23.33
N ILE A 276 -1.75 -9.16 -22.45
CA ILE A 276 -1.73 -9.78 -21.12
C ILE A 276 -2.98 -10.64 -20.98
N ARG A 277 -2.84 -11.94 -20.70
CA ARG A 277 -4.02 -12.81 -20.56
C ARG A 277 -3.90 -13.95 -19.58
N ASP A 278 -5.03 -14.40 -19.05
CA ASP A 278 -5.13 -15.65 -18.28
C ASP A 278 -4.20 -15.71 -17.07
N CYS A 279 -3.91 -14.56 -16.44
CA CYS A 279 -3.08 -14.46 -15.25
C CYS A 279 -3.92 -14.33 -13.97
N ILE A 280 -3.35 -14.81 -12.86
CA ILE A 280 -3.88 -14.63 -11.51
C ILE A 280 -2.97 -13.67 -10.75
N THR A 281 -3.54 -12.60 -10.18
CA THR A 281 -2.85 -11.72 -9.25
C THR A 281 -3.36 -11.92 -7.84
N ARG A 282 -2.45 -11.89 -6.87
CA ARG A 282 -2.74 -12.09 -5.44
C ARG A 282 -2.48 -10.80 -4.67
N ALA A 283 -1.79 -10.86 -3.54
CA ALA A 283 -1.33 -9.66 -2.86
C ALA A 283 -0.53 -8.76 -3.82
N GLY A 284 -0.71 -7.45 -3.69
CA GLY A 284 -0.09 -6.44 -4.54
C GLY A 284 -0.84 -5.12 -4.53
N HIS A 285 -0.18 -4.06 -4.98
CA HIS A 285 -0.74 -2.71 -5.09
C HIS A 285 -1.65 -2.54 -6.30
N GLY A 286 -1.54 -3.36 -7.34
CA GLY A 286 -2.33 -3.23 -8.57
C GLY A 286 -2.29 -4.49 -9.41
N MET A 287 -3.45 -5.04 -9.78
CA MET A 287 -3.54 -6.21 -10.67
C MET A 287 -2.89 -5.88 -12.01
N LEU A 288 -3.31 -4.77 -12.61
CA LEU A 288 -2.69 -4.15 -13.76
C LEU A 288 -2.50 -2.67 -13.48
N THR A 289 -1.26 -2.22 -13.56
CA THR A 289 -0.90 -0.83 -13.36
C THR A 289 -0.31 -0.23 -14.63
N LEU A 290 -0.79 0.95 -15.04
CA LEU A 290 -0.14 1.79 -16.04
C LEU A 290 0.44 3.01 -15.33
N GLY A 291 1.76 3.08 -15.24
CA GLY A 291 2.52 4.18 -14.60
C GLY A 291 3.17 3.85 -13.25
N SER A 292 3.72 4.82 -12.53
CA SER A 292 3.55 6.27 -12.73
C SER A 292 4.40 6.87 -13.86
N GLU A 293 5.37 6.09 -14.33
CA GLU A 293 6.37 6.47 -15.32
C GLU A 293 5.74 6.37 -16.73
N THR A 294 5.04 7.41 -17.19
CA THR A 294 4.25 7.38 -18.44
C THR A 294 4.83 8.20 -19.59
N SER A 295 6.00 8.81 -19.41
CA SER A 295 6.47 9.94 -20.22
C SER A 295 6.65 9.66 -21.71
N GLY A 296 7.17 8.48 -22.07
CA GLY A 296 7.33 8.02 -23.45
C GLY A 296 6.04 7.51 -24.09
N GLY A 297 4.95 7.42 -23.33
CA GLY A 297 3.65 6.93 -23.76
C GLY A 297 3.45 5.41 -23.62
N ILE A 298 2.20 5.01 -23.45
CA ILE A 298 1.80 3.60 -23.35
C ILE A 298 0.62 3.39 -24.29
N ARG A 299 0.73 2.48 -25.27
CA ARG A 299 -0.36 2.32 -26.25
C ARG A 299 -0.52 0.93 -26.83
N ASN A 300 -1.70 0.68 -27.37
CA ASN A 300 -2.06 -0.60 -27.97
C ASN A 300 -1.88 -1.76 -26.98
N VAL A 301 -2.66 -1.70 -25.89
CA VAL A 301 -2.63 -2.71 -24.83
C VAL A 301 -3.93 -3.47 -24.81
N GLU A 302 -3.82 -4.80 -24.85
CA GLU A 302 -4.95 -5.71 -24.74
C GLU A 302 -4.78 -6.61 -23.51
N VAL A 303 -5.79 -6.58 -22.63
CA VAL A 303 -5.82 -7.40 -21.42
C VAL A 303 -7.10 -8.23 -21.41
N SER A 304 -6.99 -9.54 -21.17
CA SER A 304 -8.16 -10.42 -21.05
C SER A 304 -8.02 -11.56 -20.04
N GLY A 305 -9.12 -12.06 -19.48
CA GLY A 305 -9.12 -13.26 -18.66
C GLY A 305 -8.35 -13.15 -17.33
N LEU A 306 -8.22 -11.94 -16.77
CA LEU A 306 -7.50 -11.75 -15.52
C LEU A 306 -8.35 -12.03 -14.29
N GLN A 307 -7.72 -12.64 -13.27
CA GLN A 307 -8.32 -12.86 -11.96
C GLN A 307 -7.50 -12.17 -10.87
N ALA A 308 -8.13 -11.30 -10.08
CA ALA A 308 -7.50 -10.69 -8.91
C ALA A 308 -8.07 -11.25 -7.60
N ARG A 309 -7.20 -11.67 -6.68
CA ARG A 309 -7.55 -12.26 -5.39
C ARG A 309 -6.82 -11.53 -4.26
N GLY A 310 -7.51 -10.63 -3.58
CA GLY A 310 -6.93 -9.85 -2.46
C GLY A 310 -5.95 -8.76 -2.87
N THR A 311 -5.85 -8.44 -4.17
CA THR A 311 -5.06 -7.31 -4.67
C THR A 311 -5.67 -5.98 -4.20
N HIS A 312 -4.86 -4.97 -3.87
CA HIS A 312 -5.40 -3.71 -3.34
C HIS A 312 -6.18 -2.89 -4.38
N ASN A 313 -5.57 -2.64 -5.55
CA ASN A 313 -6.24 -2.02 -6.70
C ASN A 313 -6.39 -3.03 -7.84
N GLY A 314 -7.48 -2.95 -8.59
CA GLY A 314 -7.68 -3.75 -9.80
C GLY A 314 -6.96 -3.10 -10.98
N ILE A 315 -7.72 -2.40 -11.83
CA ILE A 315 -7.19 -1.60 -12.94
C ILE A 315 -6.72 -0.26 -12.36
N ARG A 316 -5.41 -0.02 -12.39
CA ARG A 316 -4.77 1.12 -11.74
C ARG A 316 -4.03 2.00 -12.73
N PHE A 317 -4.45 3.25 -12.90
CA PHE A 317 -3.67 4.23 -13.69
C PHE A 317 -3.03 5.24 -12.75
N LYS A 318 -1.74 5.51 -12.97
CA LYS A 318 -0.93 6.43 -12.16
C LYS A 318 -0.17 7.36 -13.08
N SER A 319 -0.15 8.64 -12.75
CA SER A 319 0.78 9.60 -13.37
C SER A 319 0.98 10.79 -12.43
N ALA A 320 1.64 11.84 -12.91
CA ALA A 320 1.76 13.13 -12.23
C ALA A 320 1.89 14.27 -13.26
N ARG A 321 1.67 15.51 -12.83
CA ARG A 321 1.62 16.71 -13.70
C ARG A 321 2.91 16.99 -14.48
N VAL A 322 4.01 16.33 -14.12
CA VAL A 322 5.32 16.50 -14.75
C VAL A 322 5.71 15.32 -15.64
N ARG A 323 4.91 14.24 -15.68
CA ARG A 323 5.27 13.01 -16.41
C ARG A 323 5.17 13.19 -17.92
N GLY A 324 4.09 13.79 -18.39
CA GLY A 324 3.76 13.89 -19.81
C GLY A 324 3.40 12.53 -20.41
N GLY A 325 3.55 12.43 -21.72
CA GLY A 325 3.23 11.25 -22.50
C GLY A 325 1.73 11.07 -22.75
N VAL A 326 1.41 10.13 -23.64
CA VAL A 326 0.04 9.75 -23.98
C VAL A 326 -0.14 8.26 -23.68
N VAL A 327 -1.17 7.96 -22.90
CA VAL A 327 -1.64 6.60 -22.63
C VAL A 327 -2.94 6.38 -23.40
N GLU A 328 -2.92 5.52 -24.43
CA GLU A 328 -4.08 5.36 -25.31
C GLU A 328 -4.26 3.99 -25.96
N ASN A 329 -5.47 3.69 -26.42
CA ASN A 329 -5.82 2.41 -27.05
C ASN A 329 -5.61 1.24 -26.07
N ILE A 330 -6.29 1.32 -24.93
CA ILE A 330 -6.24 0.31 -23.87
C ILE A 330 -7.57 -0.45 -23.87
N VAL A 331 -7.53 -1.76 -24.08
CA VAL A 331 -8.71 -2.63 -24.09
C VAL A 331 -8.55 -3.70 -23.01
N LEU A 332 -9.46 -3.68 -22.03
CA LEU A 332 -9.51 -4.61 -20.91
C LEU A 332 -10.83 -5.36 -20.93
N ARG A 333 -10.81 -6.69 -20.90
CA ARG A 333 -12.04 -7.49 -20.94
C ARG A 333 -11.96 -8.75 -20.09
N ASP A 334 -13.12 -9.29 -19.72
CA ASP A 334 -13.24 -10.59 -19.07
C ASP A 334 -12.40 -10.65 -17.78
N ILE A 335 -12.70 -9.74 -16.84
CA ILE A 335 -11.94 -9.56 -15.60
C ILE A 335 -12.80 -9.94 -14.40
N ASP A 336 -12.27 -10.77 -13.53
CA ASP A 336 -12.91 -11.17 -12.27
C ASP A 336 -12.06 -10.74 -11.07
N MET A 337 -12.67 -10.04 -10.11
CA MET A 337 -11.98 -9.52 -8.93
C MET A 337 -12.69 -9.92 -7.65
N GLU A 338 -11.94 -10.49 -6.72
CA GLU A 338 -12.40 -10.90 -5.40
C GLU A 338 -11.54 -10.25 -4.31
N GLY A 339 -12.19 -9.53 -3.39
CA GLY A 339 -11.50 -8.87 -2.28
C GLY A 339 -10.64 -7.67 -2.72
N VAL A 340 -10.91 -7.09 -3.90
CA VAL A 340 -10.18 -5.93 -4.41
C VAL A 340 -10.79 -4.64 -3.88
N ALA A 341 -10.01 -3.85 -3.14
CA ALA A 341 -10.52 -2.66 -2.47
C ALA A 341 -10.96 -1.56 -3.47
N ASN A 342 -10.20 -1.36 -4.55
CA ASN A 342 -10.50 -0.37 -5.59
C ASN A 342 -10.44 -1.01 -6.99
N PRO A 343 -11.55 -1.55 -7.54
CA PRO A 343 -11.55 -2.26 -8.82
C PRO A 343 -11.09 -1.40 -10.00
N ILE A 344 -11.54 -0.14 -10.07
CA ILE A 344 -11.11 0.83 -11.09
C ILE A 344 -10.59 2.08 -10.37
N HIS A 345 -9.29 2.35 -10.49
CA HIS A 345 -8.63 3.44 -9.78
C HIS A 345 -7.63 4.19 -10.67
N MET A 346 -8.00 5.39 -11.13
CA MET A 346 -7.23 6.20 -12.06
C MET A 346 -6.84 7.53 -11.39
N GLU A 347 -5.59 7.66 -10.92
CA GLU A 347 -5.08 8.86 -10.23
C GLU A 347 -3.91 9.45 -11.02
N LEU A 348 -4.15 10.54 -11.75
CA LEU A 348 -3.11 11.17 -12.58
C LEU A 348 -2.28 12.21 -11.83
N ASN A 349 -2.57 12.47 -10.55
CA ASN A 349 -1.73 13.25 -9.62
C ASN A 349 -1.23 12.37 -8.46
N TRP A 350 -0.70 11.21 -8.80
CA TRP A 350 -0.33 10.19 -7.84
C TRP A 350 0.88 10.60 -7.00
N TYR A 351 0.72 10.49 -5.68
CA TYR A 351 1.76 10.58 -4.65
C TYR A 351 2.73 11.79 -4.78
N PRO A 352 2.24 13.03 -4.57
CA PRO A 352 3.00 14.27 -4.81
C PRO A 352 4.40 14.33 -4.17
N SER A 353 4.57 13.84 -2.93
CA SER A 353 5.86 13.85 -2.22
C SER A 353 6.96 13.02 -2.89
N TYR A 354 6.58 12.06 -3.74
CA TYR A 354 7.50 11.28 -4.56
C TYR A 354 7.56 11.80 -6.00
N SER A 355 6.46 12.37 -6.49
CA SER A 355 6.29 12.75 -7.89
C SER A 355 6.90 14.10 -8.27
N TYR A 356 7.09 15.01 -7.31
CA TYR A 356 7.61 16.36 -7.53
C TYR A 356 8.94 16.55 -6.78
N PRO A 357 10.06 16.03 -7.33
CA PRO A 357 11.36 16.12 -6.69
C PRO A 357 11.81 17.58 -6.58
N LYS A 358 12.25 17.96 -5.38
CA LYS A 358 12.81 19.28 -5.10
C LYS A 358 14.01 19.11 -4.18
N LEU A 359 15.11 19.78 -4.50
CA LEU A 359 16.26 19.81 -3.61
C LEU A 359 15.91 20.60 -2.33
N PRO A 360 16.26 20.08 -1.14
CA PRO A 360 16.22 20.85 0.10
C PRO A 360 17.07 22.13 -0.01
N PRO A 361 16.70 23.24 0.67
CA PRO A 361 17.42 24.52 0.55
C PRO A 361 18.89 24.48 0.97
N ASP A 362 19.25 23.52 1.85
CA ASP A 362 20.58 23.30 2.39
C ASP A 362 21.46 22.38 1.54
N VAL A 363 20.91 21.81 0.46
CA VAL A 363 21.66 20.96 -0.48
C VAL A 363 22.18 21.80 -1.64
N ASP A 364 23.52 21.87 -1.78
CA ASP A 364 24.18 22.52 -2.91
C ASP A 364 23.96 21.73 -4.22
N PRO A 365 23.27 22.30 -5.22
CA PRO A 365 23.02 21.64 -6.49
C PRO A 365 24.28 21.29 -7.28
N ALA A 366 25.43 21.93 -7.00
CA ALA A 366 26.70 21.61 -7.66
C ALA A 366 27.32 20.30 -7.14
N ASN A 367 26.86 19.80 -5.99
CA ASN A 367 27.46 18.68 -5.25
C ASN A 367 26.49 17.50 -5.04
N VAL A 368 25.47 17.36 -5.89
CA VAL A 368 24.54 16.21 -5.85
C VAL A 368 24.90 15.13 -6.87
N PRO A 369 24.48 13.87 -6.65
CA PRO A 369 24.64 12.81 -7.65
C PRO A 369 23.97 13.16 -9.00
N PRO A 370 24.50 12.74 -10.16
CA PRO A 370 23.96 13.09 -11.48
C PRO A 370 22.48 12.75 -11.69
N HIS A 371 22.00 11.65 -11.10
CA HIS A 371 20.60 11.26 -11.22
C HIS A 371 19.67 12.17 -10.41
N TRP A 372 20.15 12.85 -9.35
CA TRP A 372 19.36 13.89 -8.68
C TRP A 372 19.14 15.10 -9.59
N THR A 373 20.18 15.55 -10.29
CA THR A 373 20.05 16.60 -11.31
C THR A 373 19.06 16.22 -12.40
N THR A 374 19.04 14.94 -12.79
CA THR A 374 18.08 14.43 -13.79
C THR A 374 16.65 14.43 -13.24
N LEU A 375 16.45 13.98 -12.00
CA LEU A 375 15.14 13.94 -11.33
C LEU A 375 14.56 15.33 -11.12
N THR A 376 15.36 16.30 -10.69
CA THR A 376 14.91 17.66 -10.38
C THR A 376 14.82 18.57 -11.60
N ARG A 377 15.25 18.08 -12.77
CA ARG A 377 15.15 18.82 -14.03
C ARG A 377 13.69 19.01 -14.44
N GLN A 378 13.31 20.26 -14.63
CA GLN A 378 11.96 20.63 -15.03
C GLN A 378 11.68 20.26 -16.49
N VAL A 379 10.43 19.89 -16.76
CA VAL A 379 9.91 19.67 -18.12
C VAL A 379 9.56 21.02 -18.72
N GLU A 380 10.13 21.30 -19.89
CA GLU A 380 9.92 22.57 -20.60
C GLU A 380 9.39 22.36 -22.03
N PRO A 381 8.33 23.09 -22.43
CA PRO A 381 7.47 23.92 -21.58
C PRO A 381 6.60 23.05 -20.63
N PRO A 382 6.11 23.59 -19.49
CA PRO A 382 5.44 22.80 -18.44
C PRO A 382 4.21 22.00 -18.92
N GLU A 383 3.51 22.48 -19.95
CA GLU A 383 2.33 21.83 -20.51
C GLU A 383 2.66 20.46 -21.13
N ARG A 384 3.91 20.23 -21.54
CA ARG A 384 4.38 18.91 -21.99
C ARG A 384 4.42 17.89 -20.86
N GLY A 385 4.52 18.33 -19.61
CA GLY A 385 4.50 17.48 -18.43
C GLY A 385 3.10 16.98 -18.08
N ILE A 386 2.02 17.60 -18.57
CA ILE A 386 0.67 17.19 -18.23
C ILE A 386 0.32 15.93 -19.04
N PRO A 387 0.09 14.77 -18.39
CA PRO A 387 -0.14 13.50 -19.07
C PRO A 387 -1.52 13.47 -19.75
N GLU A 388 -1.64 12.71 -20.83
CA GLU A 388 -2.92 12.45 -21.51
C GLU A 388 -3.29 10.98 -21.40
N PHE A 389 -4.52 10.70 -21.01
CA PHE A 389 -5.09 9.35 -21.00
C PHE A 389 -6.39 9.37 -21.79
N ARG A 390 -6.48 8.52 -22.82
CA ARG A 390 -7.66 8.46 -23.70
C ARG A 390 -7.90 7.11 -24.36
N ASN A 391 -9.10 6.90 -24.89
CA ASN A 391 -9.48 5.70 -25.63
C ASN A 391 -9.22 4.41 -24.84
N ILE A 392 -9.94 4.28 -23.73
CA ILE A 392 -9.87 3.14 -22.81
C ILE A 392 -11.21 2.42 -22.83
N VAL A 393 -11.20 1.10 -23.02
CA VAL A 393 -12.39 0.26 -23.00
C VAL A 393 -12.22 -0.79 -21.91
N ILE A 394 -13.17 -0.85 -20.98
CA ILE A 394 -13.26 -1.89 -19.96
C ILE A 394 -14.60 -2.60 -20.16
N SER A 395 -14.57 -3.90 -20.40
CA SER A 395 -15.77 -4.70 -20.65
C SER A 395 -15.80 -5.99 -19.84
N ASN A 396 -17.00 -6.53 -19.56
CA ASN A 396 -17.18 -7.81 -18.88
C ASN A 396 -16.36 -7.91 -17.57
N LEU A 397 -16.49 -6.90 -16.71
CA LEU A 397 -15.78 -6.84 -15.43
C LEU A 397 -16.74 -7.18 -14.30
N THR A 398 -16.38 -8.16 -13.46
CA THR A 398 -17.08 -8.40 -12.19
C THR A 398 -16.13 -8.19 -11.01
N ALA A 399 -16.54 -7.38 -10.04
CA ALA A 399 -15.77 -7.18 -8.81
C ALA A 399 -16.63 -7.33 -7.55
N ARG A 400 -16.11 -8.08 -6.57
CA ARG A 400 -16.81 -8.42 -5.33
C ARG A 400 -16.05 -7.95 -4.09
N GLY A 401 -16.76 -7.37 -3.13
CA GLY A 401 -16.20 -6.93 -1.84
C GLY A 401 -15.40 -5.62 -1.88
N ALA A 402 -15.67 -4.73 -2.83
CA ALA A 402 -14.91 -3.50 -2.99
C ALA A 402 -15.21 -2.44 -1.91
N ARG A 403 -14.22 -1.60 -1.59
CA ARG A 403 -14.44 -0.39 -0.79
C ARG A 403 -15.07 0.71 -1.64
N GLN A 404 -14.50 0.98 -2.80
CA GLN A 404 -14.96 1.99 -3.74
C GLN A 404 -14.98 1.40 -5.14
N ALA A 405 -16.08 1.54 -5.89
CA ALA A 405 -16.21 0.93 -7.20
C ALA A 405 -15.31 1.60 -8.26
N ILE A 406 -15.47 2.92 -8.43
CA ILE A 406 -14.78 3.70 -9.47
C ILE A 406 -14.16 4.96 -8.86
N TYR A 407 -12.89 5.18 -9.14
CA TYR A 407 -12.20 6.44 -8.87
C TYR A 407 -11.46 6.91 -10.11
N ALA A 408 -11.67 8.16 -10.49
CA ALA A 408 -10.86 8.85 -11.49
C ALA A 408 -10.58 10.29 -11.09
N ASN A 409 -9.33 10.71 -11.20
CA ASN A 409 -8.89 12.09 -11.03
C ASN A 409 -7.80 12.42 -12.05
N ALA A 410 -8.04 13.49 -12.81
CA ALA A 410 -7.13 14.00 -13.83
C ALA A 410 -6.96 15.53 -13.70
N TYR A 411 -6.53 16.20 -14.77
CA TYR A 411 -6.30 17.64 -14.80
C TYR A 411 -7.36 18.35 -15.65
N PRO A 412 -7.92 19.50 -15.23
CA PRO A 412 -8.88 20.25 -16.03
C PRO A 412 -8.41 20.57 -17.46
N GLU A 413 -7.12 20.82 -17.63
CA GLU A 413 -6.48 21.18 -18.90
C GLU A 413 -6.38 19.98 -19.86
N LYS A 414 -6.28 18.78 -19.30
CA LYS A 414 -6.16 17.51 -20.04
C LYS A 414 -7.01 16.45 -19.34
N PRO A 415 -8.34 16.50 -19.52
CA PRO A 415 -9.23 15.57 -18.86
C PRO A 415 -8.97 14.13 -19.34
N LEU A 416 -9.14 13.17 -18.43
CA LEU A 416 -9.14 11.75 -18.77
C LEU A 416 -10.38 11.45 -19.61
N ARG A 417 -10.18 11.07 -20.88
CA ARG A 417 -11.26 11.11 -21.87
C ARG A 417 -11.47 9.84 -22.68
N ASP A 418 -12.60 9.74 -23.36
CA ASP A 418 -12.93 8.62 -24.24
C ASP A 418 -12.82 7.26 -23.52
N VAL A 419 -13.50 7.14 -22.36
CA VAL A 419 -13.54 5.92 -21.55
C VAL A 419 -14.87 5.22 -21.74
N ARG A 420 -14.85 3.91 -22.01
CA ARG A 420 -16.06 3.10 -22.20
C ARG A 420 -16.08 1.96 -21.21
N LEU A 421 -17.16 1.86 -20.46
CA LEU A 421 -17.44 0.77 -19.54
C LEU A 421 -18.64 -0.01 -20.07
N GLU A 422 -18.48 -1.31 -20.32
CA GLU A 422 -19.54 -2.15 -20.90
C GLU A 422 -19.71 -3.45 -20.09
N HIS A 423 -20.93 -3.78 -19.67
CA HIS A 423 -21.22 -5.01 -18.90
C HIS A 423 -20.35 -5.13 -17.64
N VAL A 424 -20.30 -4.07 -16.83
CA VAL A 424 -19.51 -4.00 -15.61
C VAL A 424 -20.41 -4.17 -14.39
N ARG A 425 -20.08 -5.09 -13.48
CA ARG A 425 -20.83 -5.32 -12.24
C ARG A 425 -19.89 -5.25 -11.04
N ILE A 426 -20.11 -4.30 -10.15
CA ILE A 426 -19.26 -4.11 -8.98
C ILE A 426 -20.13 -4.04 -7.72
N THR A 427 -19.85 -4.91 -6.74
CA THR A 427 -20.37 -4.75 -5.37
C THR A 427 -19.36 -3.95 -4.56
N ALA A 428 -19.76 -2.79 -4.04
CA ALA A 428 -18.86 -1.91 -3.30
C ALA A 428 -19.53 -1.26 -2.09
N ARG A 429 -18.74 -0.69 -1.17
CA ARG A 429 -19.32 0.13 -0.10
C ARG A 429 -19.91 1.43 -0.65
N GLN A 430 -19.19 2.10 -1.56
CA GLN A 430 -19.58 3.36 -2.20
C GLN A 430 -19.27 3.33 -3.71
N ALA A 431 -20.01 4.11 -4.50
CA ALA A 431 -19.79 4.22 -5.96
C ALA A 431 -18.43 4.85 -6.26
N GLY A 432 -18.11 5.98 -5.62
CA GLY A 432 -16.84 6.67 -5.73
C GLY A 432 -16.93 8.05 -6.37
N SER A 433 -15.96 8.42 -7.22
CA SER A 433 -15.90 9.77 -7.79
C SER A 433 -15.15 9.88 -9.11
N LEU A 434 -15.58 10.81 -9.95
CA LEU A 434 -14.93 11.20 -11.20
C LEU A 434 -14.63 12.70 -11.18
N ALA A 435 -13.36 13.06 -11.36
CA ALA A 435 -12.89 14.43 -11.39
C ALA A 435 -12.05 14.72 -12.64
N ASN A 436 -12.38 15.80 -13.36
CA ASN A 436 -11.69 16.24 -14.57
C ASN A 436 -11.72 15.19 -15.68
N VAL A 437 -12.91 14.69 -16.01
CA VAL A 437 -13.09 13.64 -17.02
C VAL A 437 -14.03 14.08 -18.14
N ALA A 438 -13.86 13.51 -19.33
CA ALA A 438 -14.72 13.83 -20.48
C ALA A 438 -15.05 12.58 -21.31
N ASP A 439 -16.23 12.53 -21.94
CA ASP A 439 -16.55 11.46 -22.91
C ASP A 439 -16.53 10.05 -22.31
N TRP A 440 -17.22 9.87 -21.18
CA TRP A 440 -17.38 8.55 -20.54
C TRP A 440 -18.72 7.93 -20.93
N THR A 441 -18.69 6.73 -21.48
CA THR A 441 -19.88 5.94 -21.80
C THR A 441 -19.97 4.74 -20.88
N MET A 442 -21.18 4.45 -20.40
CA MET A 442 -21.45 3.38 -19.44
C MET A 442 -22.67 2.61 -19.93
N ARG A 443 -22.44 1.44 -20.51
CA ARG A 443 -23.50 0.55 -21.00
C ARG A 443 -23.57 -0.67 -20.12
N GLU A 444 -24.74 -0.91 -19.51
CA GLU A 444 -24.95 -2.07 -18.63
C GLU A 444 -23.92 -2.13 -17.49
N VAL A 445 -23.63 -0.97 -16.91
CA VAL A 445 -22.77 -0.82 -15.73
C VAL A 445 -23.64 -0.77 -14.50
N VAL A 446 -23.51 -1.76 -13.62
CA VAL A 446 -24.24 -1.86 -12.36
C VAL A 446 -23.27 -1.75 -11.19
N LEU A 447 -23.45 -0.72 -10.37
CA LEU A 447 -22.73 -0.59 -9.10
C LEU A 447 -23.73 -0.91 -7.98
N ALA A 448 -23.59 -2.09 -7.39
CA ALA A 448 -24.34 -2.48 -6.21
C ALA A 448 -23.63 -1.91 -4.97
N THR A 449 -24.07 -0.72 -4.52
CA THR A 449 -23.42 0.00 -3.43
C THR A 449 -24.17 -0.16 -2.12
N SER A 450 -23.42 -0.20 -1.02
CA SER A 450 -23.99 -0.35 0.32
C SER A 450 -24.62 0.93 0.87
N ASP A 451 -24.22 2.09 0.33
CA ASP A 451 -24.72 3.42 0.70
C ASP A 451 -25.74 3.99 -0.30
N GLY A 452 -25.95 3.32 -1.44
CA GLY A 452 -26.88 3.75 -2.49
C GLY A 452 -26.56 5.10 -3.14
N ARG A 453 -25.40 5.70 -2.84
CA ARG A 453 -25.05 7.04 -3.33
C ARG A 453 -24.53 6.97 -4.77
N GLU A 454 -24.87 8.01 -5.52
CA GLU A 454 -24.38 8.22 -6.87
C GLU A 454 -22.87 8.52 -6.89
N LEU A 455 -22.26 8.44 -8.08
CA LEU A 455 -20.89 8.89 -8.28
C LEU A 455 -20.78 10.39 -8.00
N ARG A 456 -19.81 10.81 -7.19
CA ARG A 456 -19.49 12.24 -7.04
C ARG A 456 -18.80 12.72 -8.31
N LEU A 457 -19.35 13.74 -8.96
CA LEU A 457 -18.83 14.30 -10.20
C LEU A 457 -18.22 15.69 -9.96
N THR A 458 -17.06 15.96 -10.53
CA THR A 458 -16.39 17.27 -10.44
C THR A 458 -15.74 17.61 -11.77
N ASN A 459 -16.13 18.73 -12.39
CA ASN A 459 -15.63 19.14 -13.70
C ASN A 459 -15.67 17.99 -14.74
N VAL A 460 -16.88 17.49 -14.99
CA VAL A 460 -17.10 16.38 -15.92
C VAL A 460 -17.86 16.84 -17.16
N MET A 461 -17.57 16.26 -18.31
CA MET A 461 -18.22 16.59 -19.58
C MET A 461 -18.65 15.32 -20.32
N ARG A 462 -19.93 15.21 -20.70
CA ARG A 462 -20.47 14.06 -21.45
C ARG A 462 -20.14 12.70 -20.78
N VAL A 463 -20.56 12.56 -19.52
CA VAL A 463 -20.43 11.32 -18.73
C VAL A 463 -21.80 10.69 -18.57
N GLN A 464 -21.95 9.44 -19.01
CA GLN A 464 -23.14 8.64 -18.72
C GLN A 464 -23.04 8.07 -17.30
N PRO A 465 -24.10 8.18 -16.48
CA PRO A 465 -24.10 7.58 -15.15
C PRO A 465 -24.25 6.06 -15.22
N PRO A 466 -23.67 5.30 -14.27
CA PRO A 466 -23.95 3.88 -14.12
C PRO A 466 -25.34 3.66 -13.48
N GLU A 467 -25.85 2.44 -13.55
CA GLU A 467 -26.98 2.02 -12.72
C GLU A 467 -26.50 1.79 -11.28
N ILE A 468 -26.93 2.63 -10.35
CA ILE A 468 -26.73 2.39 -8.91
C ILE A 468 -27.86 1.53 -8.36
N ARG A 469 -27.48 0.36 -7.85
CA ARG A 469 -28.37 -0.51 -7.07
C ARG A 469 -27.94 -0.49 -5.62
N LEU A 470 -28.92 -0.55 -4.73
CA LEU A 470 -28.62 -0.94 -3.37
C LEU A 470 -28.28 -2.42 -3.37
N ALA A 471 -27.21 -2.79 -2.66
CA ALA A 471 -27.00 -4.19 -2.33
C ALA A 471 -28.24 -4.72 -1.60
N GLU A 472 -28.68 -5.94 -1.93
CA GLU A 472 -29.95 -6.54 -1.48
C GLU A 472 -30.22 -6.30 0.02
N GLY A 473 -31.44 -5.84 0.35
CA GLY A 473 -31.90 -5.57 1.71
C GLY A 473 -31.62 -4.15 2.26
N ARG A 474 -31.42 -3.12 1.41
CA ARG A 474 -31.14 -1.72 1.84
C ARG A 474 -31.91 -0.68 1.02
N GLU A 475 -32.18 0.49 1.62
CA GLU A 475 -32.92 1.63 1.03
C GLU A 475 -32.02 2.75 0.47
N ARG A 476 -32.52 3.48 -0.55
CA ARG A 476 -31.77 4.47 -1.37
C ARG A 476 -31.52 5.75 -0.57
N VAL A 477 -30.28 6.21 -0.49
CA VAL A 477 -29.94 7.49 0.15
C VAL A 477 -30.12 8.62 -0.87
N ALA A 478 -31.03 9.55 -0.61
CA ALA A 478 -31.31 10.68 -1.51
C ALA A 478 -30.17 11.72 -1.55
N ASP A 479 -29.86 12.20 -2.76
CA ASP A 479 -28.88 13.27 -3.00
C ASP A 479 -29.43 14.63 -2.54
N LYS A 480 -28.66 15.34 -1.70
CA LYS A 480 -28.84 16.78 -1.49
C LYS A 480 -27.59 17.50 -2.01
N GLU A 481 -27.66 18.03 -3.23
CA GLU A 481 -26.75 19.07 -3.69
C GLU A 481 -27.49 20.34 -4.17
N ALA A 482 -27.00 21.46 -3.65
CA ALA A 482 -26.87 22.81 -4.20
C ALA A 482 -28.08 23.50 -4.89
N ALA A 483 -28.64 24.49 -4.19
CA ALA A 483 -29.25 25.67 -4.80
C ALA A 483 -28.83 26.95 -4.05
N GLY A 484 -28.07 27.79 -4.77
CA GLY A 484 -28.15 29.26 -4.81
C GLY A 484 -28.12 30.08 -3.51
N SER A 485 -27.00 30.76 -3.29
CA SER A 485 -26.98 32.05 -2.58
C SER A 485 -27.68 33.13 -3.43
N GLY A 486 -28.82 33.65 -2.96
CA GLY A 486 -29.56 34.75 -3.58
C GLY A 486 -30.53 35.39 -2.59
N SER A 487 -30.57 36.72 -2.59
CA SER A 487 -31.10 37.60 -1.53
C SER A 487 -32.63 37.64 -1.35
N ALA A 488 -33.06 37.79 -0.10
CA ALA A 488 -34.10 38.67 0.47
C ALA A 488 -35.64 38.48 0.26
N PHE A 489 -36.35 38.76 1.38
CA PHE A 489 -37.72 39.26 1.61
C PHE A 489 -38.87 38.33 2.13
N LEU A 490 -39.14 38.53 3.43
CA LEU A 490 -40.38 38.62 4.25
C LEU A 490 -41.68 37.80 4.02
N LEU A 491 -42.15 37.30 5.19
CA LEU A 491 -43.51 37.22 5.77
C LEU A 491 -44.53 36.17 5.31
N GLY A 492 -44.96 35.37 6.29
CA GLY A 492 -46.22 34.62 6.29
C GLY A 492 -46.35 33.74 7.54
N LEU A 493 -47.03 34.24 8.57
CA LEU A 493 -47.40 33.53 9.80
C LEU A 493 -48.43 32.42 9.53
N GLY A 494 -48.33 31.30 10.26
CA GLY A 494 -49.37 30.29 10.36
C GLY A 494 -48.85 29.01 11.03
N GLY A 495 -49.01 28.90 12.35
CA GLY A 495 -48.60 27.73 13.12
C GLY A 495 -49.61 26.57 13.06
N ASN A 496 -49.11 25.34 13.13
CA ASN A 496 -49.40 24.43 14.24
C ASN A 496 -48.41 23.25 14.23
N GLY A 497 -48.08 22.79 15.43
CA GLY A 497 -46.92 21.94 15.72
C GLY A 497 -47.05 20.46 15.36
N GLY A 498 -45.87 19.84 15.34
CA GLY A 498 -45.63 18.46 15.77
C GLY A 498 -45.98 17.38 14.76
N ASP A 499 -44.99 16.93 14.00
CA ASP A 499 -44.39 15.60 14.18
C ASP A 499 -43.23 15.46 13.18
N GLY A 500 -42.02 15.71 13.68
CA GLY A 500 -40.79 15.59 12.90
C GLY A 500 -40.34 14.13 12.85
N GLU A 501 -40.39 13.52 11.67
CA GLU A 501 -39.67 12.26 11.41
C GLU A 501 -38.18 12.50 11.11
N PRO A 502 -37.30 11.55 11.48
CA PRO A 502 -35.94 11.84 11.89
C PRO A 502 -34.97 11.87 10.70
N ALA A 503 -34.06 12.85 10.72
CA ALA A 503 -32.91 12.88 9.81
C ALA A 503 -32.14 11.56 9.88
N LEU A 504 -32.02 10.84 8.75
CA LEU A 504 -31.23 9.60 8.63
C LEU A 504 -29.79 9.85 9.11
N ARG A 505 -29.48 9.35 10.31
CA ARG A 505 -28.18 9.55 10.97
C ARG A 505 -27.13 8.71 10.27
N ARG A 506 -26.12 9.38 9.69
CA ARG A 506 -24.85 8.77 9.25
C ARG A 506 -24.33 7.82 10.35
N SER A 507 -23.91 6.61 9.98
CA SER A 507 -23.26 5.70 10.93
C SER A 507 -22.00 6.34 11.52
N PRO A 508 -21.84 6.32 12.85
CA PRO A 508 -20.73 6.99 13.53
C PRO A 508 -19.39 6.36 13.12
N THR A 509 -18.35 7.18 12.94
CA THR A 509 -16.96 6.71 12.94
C THR A 509 -16.44 6.75 14.37
N LEU A 510 -15.79 5.66 14.82
CA LEU A 510 -15.15 5.61 16.13
C LEU A 510 -13.66 5.98 16.01
N PHE A 511 -13.28 7.14 16.51
CA PHE A 511 -11.89 7.55 16.62
C PHE A 511 -11.32 7.11 17.96
N LEU A 512 -10.05 6.69 17.97
CA LEU A 512 -9.30 6.44 19.20
C LEU A 512 -8.09 7.36 19.26
N ILE A 513 -7.92 8.05 20.38
CA ILE A 513 -6.68 8.76 20.70
C ILE A 513 -6.13 8.25 22.04
N GLY A 514 -4.81 8.16 22.12
CA GLY A 514 -4.18 7.65 23.32
C GLY A 514 -2.69 7.35 23.17
N ASP A 515 -2.16 6.72 24.20
CA ASP A 515 -0.75 6.36 24.32
C ASP A 515 -0.43 4.95 23.80
N SER A 516 0.72 4.41 24.18
CA SER A 516 1.24 3.11 23.69
C SER A 516 0.39 1.91 24.11
N THR A 517 -0.48 2.05 25.11
CA THR A 517 -1.42 0.99 25.51
C THR A 517 -2.63 0.91 24.58
N VAL A 518 -2.97 2.00 23.88
CA VAL A 518 -4.01 2.01 22.83
C VAL A 518 -3.40 1.62 21.48
N ARG A 519 -2.21 2.15 21.15
CA ARG A 519 -1.44 1.77 19.96
C ARG A 519 0.05 1.77 20.24
N ASN A 520 0.62 0.58 20.42
CA ASN A 520 2.06 0.43 20.54
C ASN A 520 2.75 0.70 19.19
N GLY A 521 3.82 1.50 19.22
CA GLY A 521 4.51 2.10 18.07
C GLY A 521 3.66 2.31 16.80
N SER A 522 3.86 1.53 15.74
CA SER A 522 3.11 1.74 14.47
C SER A 522 1.75 1.06 14.42
N GLY A 523 1.42 0.23 15.40
CA GLY A 523 0.20 -0.57 15.40
C GLY A 523 0.37 -2.02 14.95
N GLN A 524 1.61 -2.48 14.70
CA GLN A 524 1.89 -3.79 14.07
C GLN A 524 2.53 -4.82 15.01
N GLY A 525 2.58 -4.55 16.32
CA GLY A 525 3.12 -5.51 17.29
C GLY A 525 4.64 -5.48 17.48
N GLU A 526 5.29 -4.33 17.32
CA GLU A 526 6.76 -4.27 17.41
C GLU A 526 7.28 -4.79 18.74
N GLY A 527 8.32 -5.62 18.68
CA GLY A 527 8.86 -6.28 19.87
C GLY A 527 7.88 -7.23 20.56
N GLY A 528 6.82 -7.67 19.88
CA GLY A 528 5.75 -8.49 20.46
C GLY A 528 4.76 -7.70 21.32
N LEU A 529 4.83 -6.36 21.30
CA LEU A 529 4.03 -5.47 22.12
C LEU A 529 2.86 -4.89 21.34
N HIS A 530 1.65 -5.03 21.88
CA HIS A 530 0.44 -4.60 21.22
C HIS A 530 -0.38 -3.66 22.11
N GLY A 531 -1.06 -2.70 21.47
CA GLY A 531 -2.07 -1.89 22.14
C GLY A 531 -3.47 -2.42 21.85
N TRP A 532 -4.38 -2.32 22.82
CA TRP A 532 -5.73 -2.89 22.72
C TRP A 532 -6.55 -2.30 21.57
N GLY A 533 -6.28 -1.05 21.18
CA GLY A 533 -6.98 -0.38 20.09
C GLY A 533 -6.72 -1.02 18.72
N GLN A 534 -5.71 -1.89 18.59
CA GLN A 534 -5.46 -2.66 17.36
C GLN A 534 -6.53 -3.73 17.13
N PHE A 535 -7.05 -4.32 18.20
CA PHE A 535 -7.97 -5.47 18.16
C PHE A 535 -9.42 -5.08 18.45
N LEU A 536 -9.69 -3.81 18.79
CA LEU A 536 -11.06 -3.37 19.08
C LEU A 536 -12.01 -3.62 17.89
N GLY A 537 -11.51 -3.52 16.66
CA GLY A 537 -12.29 -3.77 15.43
C GLY A 537 -12.91 -5.15 15.35
N ASP A 538 -12.28 -6.16 15.96
CA ASP A 538 -12.76 -7.55 15.95
C ASP A 538 -14.07 -7.73 16.74
N HIS A 539 -14.46 -6.73 17.52
CA HIS A 539 -15.70 -6.73 18.30
C HIS A 539 -16.81 -5.90 17.68
N PHE A 540 -16.60 -5.33 16.49
CA PHE A 540 -17.61 -4.55 15.78
C PHE A 540 -18.08 -5.26 14.50
N SER A 541 -19.30 -4.93 14.07
CA SER A 541 -19.87 -5.46 12.83
C SER A 541 -18.94 -5.20 11.64
N PRO A 542 -18.78 -6.17 10.72
CA PRO A 542 -17.89 -6.03 9.58
C PRO A 542 -18.12 -4.73 8.81
N GLY A 543 -17.07 -3.92 8.68
CA GLY A 543 -17.12 -2.64 7.99
C GLY A 543 -17.51 -1.43 8.85
N PHE A 544 -17.79 -1.60 10.14
CA PHE A 544 -17.85 -0.47 11.07
C PHE A 544 -16.51 0.27 11.09
N ARG A 545 -16.55 1.60 10.98
CA ARG A 545 -15.33 2.39 10.78
C ARG A 545 -14.71 2.74 12.13
N ILE A 546 -13.52 2.20 12.37
CA ILE A 546 -12.68 2.53 13.52
C ILE A 546 -11.37 3.15 13.03
N GLU A 547 -11.04 4.32 13.56
CA GLU A 547 -9.85 5.10 13.22
C GLU A 547 -8.94 5.18 14.45
N ASN A 548 -8.02 4.23 14.58
CA ASN A 548 -7.05 4.25 15.67
C ASN A 548 -5.93 5.26 15.42
N ARG A 549 -6.13 6.49 15.91
CA ARG A 549 -5.23 7.63 15.80
C ARG A 549 -4.31 7.79 17.01
N ALA A 550 -4.34 6.86 17.97
CA ALA A 550 -3.40 6.83 19.09
C ALA A 550 -1.95 6.66 18.59
N LEU A 551 -0.98 7.14 19.37
CA LEU A 551 0.43 7.03 19.01
C LEU A 551 1.29 6.76 20.24
N GLY A 552 1.99 5.62 20.19
CA GLY A 552 2.94 5.23 21.22
C GLY A 552 3.97 6.32 21.54
N GLY A 553 4.28 6.43 22.84
CA GLY A 553 5.23 7.40 23.35
C GLY A 553 4.65 8.78 23.66
N ARG A 554 3.40 9.08 23.25
CA ARG A 554 2.76 10.39 23.48
C ARG A 554 1.93 10.38 24.76
N SER A 555 1.81 11.56 25.34
CA SER A 555 0.99 11.93 26.50
C SER A 555 -0.20 12.76 26.03
N SER A 556 -1.12 13.08 26.94
CA SER A 556 -2.21 14.03 26.66
C SER A 556 -1.68 15.39 26.19
N ARG A 557 -0.48 15.81 26.64
CA ARG A 557 0.19 17.04 26.18
C ARG A 557 0.78 16.89 24.79
N THR A 558 1.66 15.91 24.59
CA THR A 558 2.46 15.80 23.35
C THR A 558 1.61 15.42 22.16
N PHE A 559 0.50 14.72 22.38
CA PHE A 559 -0.49 14.48 21.33
C PHE A 559 -1.08 15.78 20.77
N LEU A 560 -1.24 16.80 21.62
CA LEU A 560 -1.67 18.13 21.19
C LEU A 560 -0.52 18.91 20.56
N THR A 561 0.62 19.02 21.24
CA THR A 561 1.73 19.89 20.81
C THR A 561 2.43 19.40 19.54
N GLU A 562 2.40 18.10 19.24
CA GLU A 562 2.90 17.54 17.98
C GLU A 562 1.88 17.64 16.81
N GLY A 563 0.74 18.31 17.02
CA GLY A 563 -0.28 18.51 15.99
C GLY A 563 -1.10 17.27 15.63
N LEU A 564 -0.98 16.18 16.40
CA LEU A 564 -1.76 14.95 16.17
C LEU A 564 -3.25 15.19 16.45
N TRP A 565 -3.56 15.96 17.50
CA TRP A 565 -4.94 16.37 17.78
C TRP A 565 -5.58 17.16 16.64
N ALA A 566 -4.86 18.13 16.05
CA ALA A 566 -5.38 18.95 14.96
C ALA A 566 -5.83 18.10 13.75
N ARG A 567 -5.11 17.00 13.47
CA ARG A 567 -5.47 16.06 12.39
C ARG A 567 -6.75 15.28 12.70
N VAL A 568 -6.90 14.82 13.95
CA VAL A 568 -8.13 14.14 14.39
C VAL A 568 -9.31 15.11 14.35
N LEU A 569 -9.13 16.32 14.88
CA LEU A 569 -10.17 17.34 14.93
C LEU A 569 -10.65 17.79 13.54
N ALA A 570 -9.76 17.80 12.54
CA ALA A 570 -10.11 18.07 11.15
C ALA A 570 -10.99 16.98 10.52
N ASP A 571 -10.79 15.72 10.94
CA ASP A 571 -11.52 14.55 10.44
C ASP A 571 -12.84 14.29 11.18
N LEU A 572 -12.98 14.77 12.42
CA LEU A 572 -14.20 14.63 13.22
C LEU A 572 -15.39 15.35 12.58
N ARG A 573 -16.52 14.64 12.54
CA ARG A 573 -17.78 15.14 12.00
C ARG A 573 -18.93 14.89 12.99
N PRO A 574 -20.05 15.61 12.87
CA PRO A 574 -21.21 15.38 13.72
C PRO A 574 -21.67 13.92 13.69
N GLY A 575 -21.96 13.39 14.87
CA GLY A 575 -22.37 12.00 15.10
C GLY A 575 -21.22 11.02 15.32
N ASP A 576 -19.95 11.38 15.10
CA ASP A 576 -18.82 10.49 15.38
C ASP A 576 -18.62 10.26 16.89
N CYS A 577 -17.88 9.22 17.25
CA CYS A 577 -17.49 8.93 18.63
C CYS A 577 -15.97 9.02 18.78
N LEU A 578 -15.49 9.48 19.93
CA LEU A 578 -14.06 9.61 20.20
C LEU A 578 -13.72 8.96 21.55
N LEU A 579 -12.94 7.87 21.53
CA LEU A 579 -12.34 7.29 22.73
C LEU A 579 -11.04 8.01 23.06
N ILE A 580 -10.91 8.45 24.31
CA ILE A 580 -9.76 9.21 24.80
C ILE A 580 -9.13 8.46 25.98
N GLN A 581 -7.93 7.92 25.81
CA GLN A 581 -7.19 7.24 26.89
C GLN A 581 -5.72 7.68 26.95
N PHE A 582 -5.35 8.39 28.01
CA PHE A 582 -3.96 8.82 28.28
C PHE A 582 -3.62 8.61 29.75
N GLY A 583 -2.35 8.71 30.12
CA GLY A 583 -1.91 8.65 31.51
C GLY A 583 -0.55 7.96 31.71
N HIS A 584 -0.17 7.01 30.86
CA HIS A 584 1.09 6.28 31.05
C HIS A 584 2.33 7.13 30.78
N ASN A 585 2.20 8.10 29.87
CA ASN A 585 3.28 8.99 29.45
C ASN A 585 3.14 10.41 30.03
N ASP A 586 2.06 10.67 30.76
CA ASP A 586 1.76 11.96 31.38
C ASP A 586 2.49 12.15 32.72
N GLY A 587 3.08 11.07 33.25
CA GLY A 587 3.96 11.10 34.43
C GLY A 587 5.43 11.30 34.08
N GLY A 588 6.16 11.92 35.01
CA GLY A 588 7.60 12.18 34.91
C GLY A 588 7.94 13.68 34.79
N PRO A 589 9.20 14.01 34.49
CA PRO A 589 9.64 15.39 34.32
C PRO A 589 9.00 16.07 33.10
N VAL A 590 8.68 17.36 33.23
CA VAL A 590 7.99 18.15 32.21
C VAL A 590 8.94 18.84 31.22
N ASP A 591 10.21 19.00 31.57
CA ASP A 591 11.22 19.78 30.84
C ASP A 591 12.47 18.98 30.44
N GLU A 592 12.67 17.78 30.97
CA GLU A 592 13.87 16.95 30.73
C GLU A 592 13.55 15.52 30.25
N GLY A 593 14.57 14.81 29.76
CA GLY A 593 14.42 13.51 29.13
C GLY A 593 13.54 13.58 27.87
N ARG A 594 12.46 12.80 27.82
CA ARG A 594 11.48 12.88 26.72
C ARG A 594 10.58 14.12 26.80
N ALA A 595 10.64 14.90 27.88
CA ALA A 595 9.92 16.16 28.10
C ALA A 595 8.42 16.12 27.73
N ARG A 596 7.78 14.97 27.97
CA ARG A 596 6.41 14.69 27.51
C ARG A 596 5.34 14.80 28.59
N ALA A 597 5.72 14.89 29.86
CA ALA A 597 4.74 14.88 30.95
C ALA A 597 3.82 16.12 30.94
N SER A 598 2.63 15.97 31.49
CA SER A 598 1.72 17.07 31.84
C SER A 598 1.91 17.46 33.31
N LEU A 599 1.36 18.60 33.74
CA LEU A 599 1.22 18.86 35.17
C LEU A 599 0.21 17.85 35.77
N ARG A 600 0.40 17.50 37.04
CA ARG A 600 -0.49 16.60 37.78
C ARG A 600 -1.80 17.30 38.11
N GLY A 601 -2.89 16.53 38.22
CA GLY A 601 -4.19 17.02 38.65
C GLY A 601 -5.14 17.44 37.53
N THR A 602 -6.23 18.07 37.95
CA THR A 602 -7.35 18.51 37.12
C THR A 602 -7.63 20.00 37.29
N GLY A 603 -6.74 20.79 37.89
CA GLY A 603 -6.94 22.23 38.04
C GLY A 603 -6.57 23.04 36.79
N PRO A 604 -6.66 24.38 36.84
CA PRO A 604 -6.32 25.27 35.74
C PRO A 604 -4.83 25.62 35.67
N GLU A 605 -3.99 24.98 36.49
CA GLU A 605 -2.59 25.34 36.64
C GLU A 605 -1.85 25.20 35.31
N THR A 606 -0.97 26.17 35.06
CA THR A 606 -0.07 26.16 33.93
C THR A 606 1.35 26.47 34.39
N ARG A 607 2.33 26.02 33.61
CA ARG A 607 3.75 26.28 33.86
C ARG A 607 4.46 26.51 32.54
N SER A 608 5.15 27.63 32.41
CA SER A 608 6.09 27.84 31.31
C SER A 608 7.35 27.02 31.58
N ILE A 609 7.76 26.21 30.62
CA ILE A 609 9.00 25.42 30.68
C ILE A 609 9.81 25.67 29.40
N THR A 610 11.13 25.55 29.50
CA THR A 610 11.99 25.38 28.32
C THR A 610 12.26 23.89 28.17
N ASN A 611 11.83 23.31 27.06
CA ASN A 611 12.01 21.90 26.77
C ASN A 611 13.49 21.67 26.48
N ARG A 612 14.22 20.99 27.38
CA ARG A 612 15.67 20.83 27.24
C ARG A 612 16.07 19.97 26.05
N ALA A 613 15.15 19.18 25.50
CA ALA A 613 15.40 18.37 24.31
C ALA A 613 15.28 19.20 23.02
N THR A 614 14.42 20.22 22.98
CA THR A 614 14.12 20.99 21.76
C THR A 614 14.55 22.46 21.83
N GLY A 615 14.89 22.97 23.02
CA GLY A 615 15.12 24.39 23.28
C GLY A 615 13.85 25.27 23.26
N ALA A 616 12.68 24.70 22.98
CA ALA A 616 11.44 25.46 22.83
C ALA A 616 10.83 25.85 24.18
N THR A 617 10.31 27.07 24.27
CA THR A 617 9.48 27.50 25.41
C THR A 617 8.04 27.03 25.19
N GLU A 618 7.49 26.28 26.14
CA GLU A 618 6.14 25.71 26.06
C GLU A 618 5.35 26.01 27.35
N THR A 619 4.05 26.27 27.22
CA THR A 619 3.14 26.31 28.37
C THR A 619 2.53 24.94 28.61
N VAL A 620 2.94 24.30 29.70
CA VAL A 620 2.43 23.01 30.18
C VAL A 620 1.18 23.25 31.01
N ARG A 621 0.14 22.44 30.81
CA ARG A 621 -1.10 22.47 31.60
C ARG A 621 -1.26 21.18 32.41
N THR A 622 -2.26 21.12 33.28
CA THR A 622 -2.62 19.87 33.96
C THR A 622 -3.15 18.82 32.99
N TYR A 623 -3.01 17.54 33.38
CA TYR A 623 -3.60 16.41 32.67
C TYR A 623 -5.08 16.65 32.38
N GLY A 624 -5.84 17.08 33.40
CA GLY A 624 -7.26 17.36 33.22
C GLY A 624 -7.55 18.49 32.24
N ALA A 625 -6.70 19.52 32.15
CA ALA A 625 -6.86 20.59 31.17
C ALA A 625 -6.71 20.12 29.72
N TYR A 626 -5.79 19.19 29.42
CA TYR A 626 -5.68 18.61 28.08
C TYR A 626 -6.91 17.75 27.74
N LEU A 627 -7.38 16.92 28.69
CA LEU A 627 -8.59 16.11 28.47
C LEU A 627 -9.83 16.97 28.25
N ARG A 628 -10.02 18.04 29.03
CA ARG A 628 -11.12 19.00 28.84
C ARG A 628 -11.10 19.63 27.46
N GLN A 629 -9.92 19.97 26.94
CA GLN A 629 -9.79 20.49 25.59
C GLN A 629 -10.27 19.47 24.54
N TYR A 630 -9.81 18.22 24.61
CA TYR A 630 -10.25 17.18 23.66
C TYR A 630 -11.76 16.95 23.70
N VAL A 631 -12.35 16.91 24.90
CA VAL A 631 -13.80 16.77 25.08
C VAL A 631 -14.55 17.97 24.51
N ALA A 632 -14.12 19.19 24.81
CA ALA A 632 -14.77 20.42 24.34
C ALA A 632 -14.69 20.53 22.81
N ASP A 633 -13.51 20.32 22.23
CA ASP A 633 -13.26 20.40 20.80
C ASP A 633 -14.06 19.32 20.03
N ALA A 634 -14.11 18.08 20.54
CA ALA A 634 -14.91 17.00 19.93
C ALA A 634 -16.42 17.32 19.95
N ARG A 635 -16.93 17.84 21.07
CA ARG A 635 -18.33 18.28 21.17
C ARG A 635 -18.64 19.44 20.24
N ALA A 636 -17.72 20.39 20.09
CA ALA A 636 -17.86 21.49 19.15
C ALA A 636 -17.96 21.00 17.69
N LYS A 637 -17.39 19.82 17.37
CA LYS A 637 -17.57 19.12 16.08
C LYS A 637 -18.83 18.25 16.01
N GLY A 638 -19.65 18.21 17.06
CA GLY A 638 -20.82 17.35 17.16
C GLY A 638 -20.51 15.87 17.36
N ALA A 639 -19.27 15.52 17.77
CA ALA A 639 -18.89 14.15 18.12
C ALA A 639 -19.14 13.88 19.61
N MET A 640 -19.35 12.60 19.97
CA MET A 640 -19.50 12.13 21.34
C MET A 640 -18.16 11.66 21.91
N PRO A 641 -17.50 12.45 22.79
CA PRO A 641 -16.28 12.01 23.47
C PRO A 641 -16.62 11.03 24.60
N ILE A 642 -15.84 9.96 24.71
CA ILE A 642 -15.90 8.97 25.78
C ILE A 642 -14.50 8.92 26.40
N LEU A 643 -14.41 9.18 27.71
CA LEU A 643 -13.15 9.13 28.44
C LEU A 643 -12.93 7.73 29.02
N LEU A 644 -11.69 7.25 28.93
CA LEU A 644 -11.26 6.00 29.53
C LEU A 644 -10.10 6.27 30.48
N SER A 645 -10.12 5.66 31.67
CA SER A 645 -8.91 5.61 32.50
C SER A 645 -7.80 4.80 31.81
N PRO A 646 -6.51 5.07 32.10
CA PRO A 646 -5.42 4.25 31.59
C PRO A 646 -5.53 2.82 32.14
N VAL A 647 -5.16 1.82 31.33
CA VAL A 647 -5.08 0.42 31.79
C VAL A 647 -4.13 0.29 32.99
N PRO A 648 -4.33 -0.66 33.91
CA PRO A 648 -3.39 -0.86 35.01
C PRO A 648 -2.09 -1.47 34.47
N ARG A 649 -0.98 -1.18 35.16
CA ARG A 649 0.27 -1.90 34.93
C ARG A 649 0.19 -3.28 35.60
N ASN A 650 0.96 -4.25 35.11
CA ASN A 650 1.16 -5.54 35.76
C ASN A 650 2.01 -5.39 37.04
N ARG A 651 1.45 -4.72 38.05
CA ARG A 651 2.07 -4.49 39.35
C ARG A 651 1.06 -4.85 40.42
N TRP A 652 1.53 -5.60 41.40
CA TRP A 652 0.69 -6.22 42.40
C TRP A 652 1.19 -5.90 43.80
N GLU A 653 0.27 -5.71 44.72
CA GLU A 653 0.53 -5.58 46.15
C GLU A 653 -0.53 -6.39 46.90
N ASN A 654 -0.08 -7.29 47.79
CA ASN A 654 -0.96 -8.15 48.60
C ASN A 654 -2.03 -8.91 47.77
N GLY A 655 -1.64 -9.42 46.60
CA GLY A 655 -2.55 -10.15 45.69
C GLY A 655 -3.54 -9.27 44.93
N ARG A 656 -3.43 -7.94 45.03
CA ARG A 656 -4.25 -6.98 44.29
C ARG A 656 -3.44 -6.20 43.28
N VAL A 657 -4.04 -5.90 42.12
CA VAL A 657 -3.40 -5.05 41.10
C VAL A 657 -3.43 -3.59 41.56
N LEU A 658 -2.30 -2.89 41.42
CA LEU A 658 -2.22 -1.47 41.77
C LEU A 658 -3.07 -0.63 40.81
N ARG A 659 -4.06 0.09 41.38
CA ARG A 659 -4.89 1.04 40.65
C ARG A 659 -4.29 2.43 40.63
N ALA A 660 -4.71 3.22 39.65
CA ALA A 660 -4.41 4.65 39.53
C ALA A 660 -5.55 5.51 40.12
N ASP A 661 -6.20 5.01 41.17
CA ASP A 661 -7.41 5.54 41.83
C ASP A 661 -7.17 6.81 42.67
N ALA A 662 -5.90 7.21 42.84
CA ALA A 662 -5.51 8.49 43.43
C ALA A 662 -4.90 9.47 42.41
N ASP A 663 -4.75 9.09 41.13
CA ASP A 663 -4.17 9.96 40.11
C ASP A 663 -4.83 9.82 38.73
N TYR A 664 -4.15 9.33 37.69
CA TYR A 664 -4.58 9.49 36.29
C TYR A 664 -5.92 8.82 35.99
N ALA A 665 -6.27 7.71 36.64
CA ALA A 665 -7.60 7.12 36.47
C ALA A 665 -8.67 7.98 37.15
N GLN A 666 -8.41 8.43 38.39
CA GLN A 666 -9.32 9.32 39.11
C GLN A 666 -9.49 10.67 38.40
N TRP A 667 -8.42 11.28 37.90
CA TRP A 667 -8.46 12.56 37.19
C TRP A 667 -9.21 12.44 35.86
N ALA A 668 -9.07 11.32 35.14
CA ALA A 668 -9.87 11.06 33.95
C ALA A 668 -11.36 10.94 34.29
N ALA A 669 -11.69 10.26 35.40
CA ALA A 669 -13.06 10.14 35.91
C ALA A 669 -13.63 11.50 36.34
N ASP A 670 -12.82 12.32 37.03
CA ASP A 670 -13.21 13.65 37.47
C ASP A 670 -13.49 14.58 36.30
N VAL A 671 -12.65 14.58 35.27
CA VAL A 671 -12.92 15.36 34.04
C VAL A 671 -14.16 14.84 33.31
N ALA A 672 -14.35 13.52 33.24
CA ALA A 672 -15.55 12.97 32.62
C ALA A 672 -16.82 13.41 33.36
N ARG A 673 -16.79 13.41 34.71
CA ARG A 673 -17.88 13.91 35.55
C ARG A 673 -18.09 15.42 35.38
N GLU A 674 -17.01 16.21 35.46
CA GLU A 674 -17.02 17.67 35.29
C GLU A 674 -17.64 18.06 33.95
N MET A 675 -17.24 17.37 32.88
CA MET A 675 -17.72 17.66 31.54
C MET A 675 -19.05 16.96 31.23
N GLY A 676 -19.53 16.02 32.05
CA GLY A 676 -20.68 15.17 31.73
C GLY A 676 -20.45 14.29 30.49
N ALA A 677 -19.24 13.79 30.29
CA ALA A 677 -18.89 12.83 29.23
C ALA A 677 -18.99 11.40 29.75
N PRO A 678 -19.43 10.41 28.93
CA PRO A 678 -19.36 9.01 29.31
C PRO A 678 -17.95 8.59 29.74
N PHE A 679 -17.87 7.78 30.79
CA PHE A 679 -16.61 7.30 31.36
C PHE A 679 -16.58 5.77 31.41
N ILE A 680 -15.48 5.19 30.97
CA ILE A 680 -15.19 3.77 31.15
C ILE A 680 -13.97 3.66 32.07
N ASP A 681 -14.18 3.08 33.26
CA ASP A 681 -13.08 2.79 34.16
C ASP A 681 -12.33 1.52 33.73
N LEU A 682 -11.46 1.67 32.74
CA LEU A 682 -10.65 0.58 32.22
C LEU A 682 -9.57 0.14 33.21
N ASN A 683 -9.09 1.05 34.07
CA ASN A 683 -8.16 0.75 35.15
C ASN A 683 -8.73 -0.31 36.10
N GLU A 684 -9.93 -0.08 36.63
CA GLU A 684 -10.60 -1.03 37.53
C GLU A 684 -11.00 -2.32 36.79
N ARG A 685 -11.62 -2.20 35.62
CA ARG A 685 -12.14 -3.38 34.88
C ARG A 685 -11.04 -4.37 34.50
N VAL A 686 -9.91 -3.87 34.02
CA VAL A 686 -8.76 -4.73 33.68
C VAL A 686 -8.09 -5.25 34.95
N ALA A 687 -7.99 -4.43 36.02
CA ALA A 687 -7.42 -4.87 37.29
C ALA A 687 -8.20 -6.03 37.92
N ALA A 688 -9.53 -5.92 37.98
CA ALA A 688 -10.40 -6.97 38.49
C ALA A 688 -10.29 -8.28 37.68
N GLU A 689 -10.18 -8.18 36.35
CA GLU A 689 -10.00 -9.36 35.51
C GLU A 689 -8.61 -10.00 35.68
N TYR A 690 -7.57 -9.19 35.86
CA TYR A 690 -6.24 -9.69 36.21
C TYR A 690 -6.26 -10.41 37.55
N GLU A 691 -6.86 -9.82 38.59
CA GLU A 691 -7.03 -10.43 39.92
C GLU A 691 -7.75 -11.77 39.84
N ARG A 692 -8.79 -11.88 39.01
CA ARG A 692 -9.52 -13.13 38.77
C ARG A 692 -8.66 -14.20 38.11
N LEU A 693 -7.77 -13.82 37.20
CA LEU A 693 -6.88 -14.74 36.47
C LEU A 693 -5.64 -15.14 37.30
N GLY A 694 -5.23 -14.29 38.24
CA GLY A 694 -4.06 -14.45 39.09
C GLY A 694 -2.76 -13.96 38.46
N ALA A 695 -1.84 -13.48 39.29
CA ALA A 695 -0.61 -12.80 38.86
C ALA A 695 0.27 -13.64 37.93
N ALA A 696 0.42 -14.95 38.21
CA ALA A 696 1.24 -15.84 37.39
C ALA A 696 0.72 -15.94 35.94
N ARG A 697 -0.58 -16.19 35.78
CA ARG A 697 -1.22 -16.30 34.45
C ARG A 697 -1.19 -14.98 33.70
N VAL A 698 -1.41 -13.87 34.39
CA VAL A 698 -1.35 -12.53 33.77
C VAL A 698 0.07 -12.22 33.30
N ALA A 699 1.08 -12.48 34.13
CA ALA A 699 2.48 -12.27 33.76
C ALA A 699 2.92 -13.14 32.58
N GLU A 700 2.49 -14.40 32.53
CA GLU A 700 2.83 -15.32 31.44
C GLU A 700 2.10 -15.01 30.14
N ALA A 701 0.78 -14.81 30.21
CA ALA A 701 -0.05 -14.73 29.01
C ALA A 701 -0.11 -13.32 28.42
N PHE A 702 -0.09 -12.27 29.25
CA PHE A 702 -0.48 -10.93 28.82
C PHE A 702 0.68 -9.93 28.76
N PHE A 703 1.81 -10.22 29.39
CA PHE A 703 2.95 -9.30 29.44
C PHE A 703 4.25 -10.01 29.06
N PRO A 704 5.22 -9.29 28.46
CA PRO A 704 6.57 -9.81 28.35
C PRO A 704 7.29 -9.79 29.71
N PRO A 705 8.33 -10.61 29.91
CA PRO A 705 9.03 -10.73 31.20
C PRO A 705 9.60 -9.43 31.80
N ASN A 706 9.88 -8.42 30.97
CA ASN A 706 10.53 -7.16 31.38
C ASN A 706 9.68 -5.91 31.10
N ASP A 707 8.38 -6.06 30.88
CA ASP A 707 7.48 -4.93 30.66
C ASP A 707 6.18 -5.10 31.44
N ALA A 708 5.91 -4.19 32.36
CA ALA A 708 4.68 -4.18 33.15
C ALA A 708 3.61 -3.24 32.57
N THR A 709 3.86 -2.56 31.45
CA THR A 709 2.96 -1.56 30.86
C THR A 709 2.39 -2.04 29.54
N HIS A 710 3.21 -2.60 28.66
CA HIS A 710 2.78 -3.04 27.34
C HIS A 710 2.47 -4.53 27.31
N THR A 711 1.33 -4.85 26.71
CA THR A 711 0.83 -6.22 26.63
C THR A 711 1.35 -6.96 25.41
N THR A 712 1.41 -8.28 25.50
CA THR A 712 1.48 -9.16 24.32
C THR A 712 0.22 -9.03 23.47
N ARG A 713 0.19 -9.69 22.30
CA ARG A 713 -1.02 -9.81 21.48
C ARG A 713 -2.22 -10.31 22.30
N THR A 714 -2.04 -11.41 23.03
CA THR A 714 -3.10 -12.01 23.85
C THR A 714 -3.62 -11.05 24.91
N GLY A 715 -2.75 -10.29 25.59
CA GLY A 715 -3.18 -9.29 26.57
C GLY A 715 -3.93 -8.12 25.95
N ALA A 716 -3.52 -7.69 24.74
CA ALA A 716 -4.16 -6.60 24.01
C ALA A 716 -5.55 -7.01 23.47
N GLU A 717 -5.68 -8.21 22.89
CA GLU A 717 -6.96 -8.79 22.46
C GLU A 717 -7.91 -8.94 23.66
N HIS A 718 -7.38 -9.39 24.81
CA HIS A 718 -8.16 -9.52 26.03
C HIS A 718 -8.68 -8.17 26.52
N THR A 719 -7.85 -7.14 26.51
CA THR A 719 -8.24 -5.78 26.89
C THR A 719 -9.26 -5.19 25.90
N ALA A 720 -9.08 -5.42 24.60
CA ALA A 720 -10.04 -4.97 23.57
C ALA A 720 -11.44 -5.54 23.80
N ARG A 721 -11.53 -6.82 24.22
CA ARG A 721 -12.78 -7.47 24.60
C ARG A 721 -13.47 -6.77 25.78
N LEU A 722 -12.71 -6.39 26.81
CA LEU A 722 -13.24 -5.66 27.98
C LEU A 722 -13.72 -4.25 27.59
N VAL A 723 -12.99 -3.56 26.70
CA VAL A 723 -13.42 -2.26 26.15
C VAL A 723 -14.73 -2.41 25.38
N ALA A 724 -14.83 -3.40 24.50
CA ALA A 724 -16.05 -3.68 23.75
C ALA A 724 -17.24 -4.02 24.67
N GLN A 725 -17.02 -4.77 25.76
CA GLN A 725 -18.04 -5.03 26.78
C GLN A 725 -18.52 -3.73 27.44
N ALA A 726 -17.59 -2.89 27.91
CA ALA A 726 -17.93 -1.62 28.53
C ALA A 726 -18.67 -0.67 27.57
N LEU A 727 -18.33 -0.66 26.27
CA LEU A 727 -19.04 0.15 25.27
C LEU A 727 -20.49 -0.31 25.04
N ARG A 728 -20.81 -1.61 25.23
CA ARG A 728 -22.20 -2.10 25.19
C ARG A 728 -23.01 -1.63 26.41
N GLU A 729 -22.35 -1.47 27.55
CA GLU A 729 -22.97 -1.06 28.82
C GLU A 729 -23.21 0.45 28.91
N LEU A 730 -22.63 1.24 28.00
CA LEU A 730 -22.84 2.68 27.97
C LEU A 730 -24.30 3.01 27.58
N PRO A 731 -25.04 3.76 28.42
CA PRO A 731 -26.41 4.15 28.12
C PRO A 731 -26.43 5.05 26.88
N ASP A 732 -27.41 4.83 26.00
CA ASP A 732 -27.64 5.61 24.77
C ASP A 732 -26.42 5.68 23.83
N SER A 733 -25.50 4.71 23.94
CA SER A 733 -24.31 4.66 23.10
C SER A 733 -24.68 4.37 21.65
N PRO A 734 -24.37 5.26 20.69
CA PRO A 734 -24.57 5.00 19.27
C PRO A 734 -23.66 3.87 18.76
N LEU A 735 -22.71 3.38 19.58
CA LEU A 735 -21.82 2.27 19.26
C LEU A 735 -22.45 0.91 19.60
N ALA A 736 -23.43 0.85 20.49
CA ALA A 736 -24.01 -0.41 20.98
C ALA A 736 -24.61 -1.25 19.83
N ALA A 737 -25.29 -0.61 18.88
CA ALA A 737 -25.88 -1.25 17.71
C ALA A 737 -24.85 -1.80 16.70
N HIS A 738 -23.58 -1.43 16.87
CA HIS A 738 -22.49 -1.83 15.98
C HIS A 738 -21.54 -2.85 16.61
N LEU A 739 -21.73 -3.21 17.87
CA LEU A 739 -20.93 -4.22 18.56
C LEU A 739 -21.48 -5.62 18.27
N LEU A 740 -20.58 -6.55 17.95
CA LEU A 740 -20.91 -7.96 17.76
C LEU A 740 -21.43 -8.57 19.06
N PRO A 741 -22.24 -9.65 18.99
CA PRO A 741 -22.65 -10.40 20.16
C PRO A 741 -21.43 -10.90 20.98
N PRO A 742 -21.54 -10.98 22.31
CA PRO A 742 -20.48 -11.57 23.14
C PRO A 742 -20.15 -13.00 22.68
N GLY A 743 -18.86 -13.28 22.42
CA GLY A 743 -18.40 -14.63 22.03
C GLY A 743 -18.40 -14.93 20.52
N ALA A 744 -18.75 -13.98 19.66
CA ALA A 744 -18.56 -14.12 18.21
C ALA A 744 -17.06 -14.32 17.88
N ALA A 745 -16.76 -15.29 17.01
CA ALA A 745 -15.39 -15.55 16.57
C ALA A 745 -14.85 -14.37 15.73
N PRO A 746 -13.58 -13.97 15.89
CA PRO A 746 -13.00 -12.91 15.08
C PRO A 746 -13.02 -13.31 13.59
N ALA A 747 -13.38 -12.37 12.72
CA ALA A 747 -13.42 -12.57 11.26
C ALA A 747 -12.05 -12.86 10.63
N HIS A 748 -10.98 -12.74 11.43
CA HIS A 748 -9.59 -12.99 11.07
C HIS A 748 -8.92 -13.87 12.14
N ALA A 749 -9.31 -15.15 12.20
CA ALA A 749 -8.41 -16.19 12.67
C ALA A 749 -7.60 -16.70 11.45
N PRO A 750 -6.30 -17.01 11.62
CA PRO A 750 -5.34 -17.22 10.53
C PRO A 750 -5.75 -18.28 9.49
#